data_AF-K0SDP4-F1
#
_entry.id   AF-K0SDP4-F1
#
_cell.length_a   1.000
_cell.length_b   1.000
_cell.length_c   1.000
_cell.angle_alpha   90.00
_cell.angle_beta   90.00
_cell.angle_gamma   90.00
#
_symmetry.space_group_name_H-M   'P 1'
#
loop_
_entity.id
_entity.type
_entity.pdbx_description
1 polymer ?
#
loop_
_entity_poly.entity_id
_entity_poly.type
_entity_poly.pdbx_seq_one_letter_code
_entity_poly.pdbx_strand_id
1 'polypeptide(L)'
;MASLRVQPEDPVMADIIPIITIGQSPHLRSGRGTINMLGGAILAVQCCVILPSLAFQQHAPMQRKDDRALSALQSTIDKPGDVITNPITGSETNVKFPTARGTTTDARKFITYSTPSDDNESPLLALRLNHILFASEELAKQTLVKLTKAEWNFESMAEAVSNCAETRDEGGAVGWINLAEDFDFDEPSESRNPNDHLELILPRSARKEILETPSKPGDILMVQSGRGVHLVQVVDVMVDVRKLSYVKERRKKKKAKETIVIQNEMEMGSEKSAQRKDSHESGTNLAGVLGGALVEDGVVDVDLTYKIETMGCQMNQADSERMEGQLMSLGIRPLLEDETVTKSSGLFEETVKESKRKPDVIVLNTCSIRDHAEQKVYSYLGPHAKRKRDGEDVTIIVAGCVAQQEGQSLLRRVPEIDLVMGPQYANRISDLLEDVANGNQVVATEASHIMEDATKPRRQSQVCGWVNVIYGCNERCTYCIVPTTRGVEQSRPVESIVEEVTELVGQGFKEVTLLGQNIDAYGRDMKPKRKFSDLMRIVGSIPGLERLRFVTSHPRYMSLGVVDAVADTPTACEYFHIPFQSGSNAILNAMGRGHTREKFLSIVERVRNRLPDAAITADVIVGFPGETEQDFLDTLDIMEQVKFDSVNTAAYSPRPNTPAATWENQLDEETKQDRLRRINELNLKHATERRARMMGRVVKVLVEERNVKVPTQVMGRTTHGYIVYFDGDIDELRGLLINVKIDTTEKFYLAGKRTDEVAISL
;
A
#
# COMPACT_ATOMS: atom_id res chain seq x y z
N MET A 1 17.82 18.87 67.29
CA MET A 1 16.95 18.36 68.39
C MET A 1 15.83 17.59 67.69
N ALA A 2 15.87 16.24 67.63
CA ALA A 2 15.42 15.28 68.67
C ALA A 2 13.90 15.40 68.92
N SER A 3 13.05 14.35 68.88
CA SER A 3 13.20 12.87 68.81
C SER A 3 11.94 12.25 68.11
N LEU A 4 11.96 11.20 67.29
CA LEU A 4 12.28 9.76 67.52
C LEU A 4 11.22 8.96 68.33
N ARG A 5 10.42 8.10 67.64
CA ARG A 5 9.94 6.71 67.99
C ARG A 5 8.74 6.33 67.08
N VAL A 6 8.72 5.27 66.26
CA VAL A 6 8.87 3.79 66.42
C VAL A 6 7.50 3.07 66.43
N GLN A 7 7.34 2.04 65.58
CA GLN A 7 6.15 1.15 65.46
C GLN A 7 6.09 0.06 66.56
N PRO A 8 5.08 -0.84 66.60
CA PRO A 8 5.17 -2.09 65.81
C PRO A 8 3.84 -2.70 65.27
N GLU A 9 3.98 -3.43 64.15
CA GLU A 9 3.50 -4.79 63.79
C GLU A 9 2.10 -5.39 64.19
N ASP A 10 1.55 -6.12 63.20
CA ASP A 10 0.49 -7.16 63.14
C ASP A 10 0.63 -8.33 64.20
N PRO A 11 -0.21 -9.41 64.28
CA PRO A 11 -1.09 -10.06 63.25
C PRO A 11 -2.41 -10.76 63.73
N VAL A 12 -3.04 -11.56 62.82
CA VAL A 12 -3.68 -12.92 63.03
C VAL A 12 -5.18 -13.11 62.68
N MET A 13 -5.40 -13.71 61.48
CA MET A 13 -6.21 -14.91 61.11
C MET A 13 -7.74 -15.07 61.35
N ALA A 14 -8.37 -15.48 60.23
CA ALA A 14 -9.25 -16.66 60.02
C ALA A 14 -10.78 -16.62 60.26
N ASP A 15 -11.47 -16.92 59.15
CA ASP A 15 -12.65 -17.79 58.94
C ASP A 15 -13.94 -17.63 59.77
N ILE A 16 -15.07 -17.60 59.04
CA ILE A 16 -16.15 -18.61 59.11
C ILE A 16 -17.24 -18.31 58.06
N ILE A 17 -17.62 -19.32 57.28
CA ILE A 17 -18.83 -19.36 56.44
C ILE A 17 -19.96 -20.02 57.25
N PRO A 18 -21.22 -19.58 57.08
CA PRO A 18 -22.27 -20.59 56.88
C PRO A 18 -23.24 -20.28 55.72
N ILE A 19 -23.64 -21.37 55.06
CA ILE A 19 -24.73 -21.50 54.08
C ILE A 19 -26.08 -21.50 54.83
N ILE A 20 -27.20 -21.11 54.15
CA ILE A 20 -28.63 -21.51 54.32
C ILE A 20 -29.57 -20.34 53.94
N THR A 21 -30.77 -20.43 53.33
CA THR A 21 -31.50 -21.43 52.49
C THR A 21 -32.80 -20.77 51.95
N ILE A 22 -33.22 -21.12 50.72
CA ILE A 22 -34.57 -21.10 50.07
C ILE A 22 -35.69 -20.14 50.59
N GLY A 23 -36.34 -19.43 49.65
CA GLY A 23 -37.72 -18.93 49.77
C GLY A 23 -38.48 -18.98 48.44
N GLN A 24 -39.69 -19.57 48.41
CA GLN A 24 -40.50 -19.80 47.20
C GLN A 24 -41.72 -18.85 47.11
N SER A 25 -41.94 -18.22 45.93
CA SER A 25 -43.25 -18.02 45.25
C SER A 25 -44.40 -17.26 46.00
N PRO A 26 -45.61 -16.99 45.44
CA PRO A 26 -46.14 -17.30 44.09
C PRO A 26 -47.03 -16.23 43.36
N HIS A 27 -47.41 -16.56 42.10
CA HIS A 27 -48.72 -16.27 41.44
C HIS A 27 -49.05 -14.82 40.93
N LEU A 28 -49.87 -14.55 39.87
CA LEU A 28 -50.80 -15.35 39.02
C LEU A 28 -51.22 -14.61 37.69
N ARG A 29 -51.41 -15.35 36.56
CA ARG A 29 -52.30 -15.09 35.35
C ARG A 29 -52.11 -13.81 34.49
N SER A 30 -52.47 -13.72 33.19
CA SER A 30 -52.98 -14.63 32.11
C SER A 30 -52.93 -13.89 30.74
N GLY A 31 -52.94 -14.48 29.53
CA GLY A 31 -52.92 -15.89 29.09
C GLY A 31 -53.27 -16.08 27.58
N ARG A 32 -53.30 -17.36 27.13
CA ARG A 32 -53.91 -17.96 25.91
C ARG A 32 -53.41 -17.60 24.47
N GLY A 33 -52.91 -18.63 23.78
CA GLY A 33 -52.77 -18.76 22.31
C GLY A 33 -52.33 -20.20 21.93
N THR A 34 -52.92 -20.83 20.91
CA THR A 34 -53.12 -22.30 20.83
C THR A 34 -53.12 -22.82 19.37
N ILE A 35 -52.72 -24.04 18.96
CA ILE A 35 -52.29 -25.29 19.65
C ILE A 35 -51.63 -26.29 18.63
N ASN A 36 -51.06 -27.43 19.07
CA ASN A 36 -50.73 -28.68 18.30
C ASN A 36 -49.51 -28.73 17.32
N MET A 37 -48.84 -29.88 17.10
CA MET A 37 -48.62 -31.10 17.92
C MET A 37 -47.58 -32.06 17.27
N LEU A 38 -46.93 -32.91 18.10
CA LEU A 38 -46.30 -34.22 17.78
C LEU A 38 -45.15 -34.30 16.74
N GLY A 39 -44.09 -35.08 16.96
CA GLY A 39 -43.70 -35.88 18.14
C GLY A 39 -42.59 -36.88 17.82
N GLY A 40 -41.94 -37.47 18.84
CA GLY A 40 -41.05 -38.63 18.67
C GLY A 40 -39.59 -38.45 19.09
N ALA A 41 -39.32 -38.34 20.39
CA ALA A 41 -38.02 -38.71 20.97
C ALA A 41 -38.06 -40.17 21.42
N ILE A 42 -36.89 -40.82 21.61
CA ILE A 42 -36.54 -41.64 22.79
C ILE A 42 -35.11 -42.22 22.66
N LEU A 43 -34.26 -41.87 23.65
CA LEU A 43 -33.17 -42.62 24.33
C LEU A 43 -32.22 -43.57 23.55
N ALA A 44 -30.95 -43.79 23.89
CA ALA A 44 -30.02 -43.27 24.91
C ALA A 44 -28.75 -44.17 24.93
N VAL A 45 -27.61 -43.57 25.31
CA VAL A 45 -26.62 -44.11 26.28
C VAL A 45 -25.67 -45.28 25.88
N GLN A 46 -24.38 -44.93 25.84
CA GLN A 46 -23.16 -45.58 26.42
C GLN A 46 -22.89 -47.11 26.17
N CYS A 47 -21.65 -47.60 26.06
CA CYS A 47 -20.33 -46.99 26.27
C CYS A 47 -19.18 -47.78 25.58
N CYS A 48 -18.05 -47.08 25.40
CA CYS A 48 -16.66 -47.57 25.51
C CYS A 48 -15.98 -48.59 24.54
N VAL A 49 -14.98 -48.03 23.83
CA VAL A 49 -13.54 -48.43 23.82
C VAL A 49 -13.06 -49.56 22.87
N ILE A 50 -11.77 -49.41 22.44
CA ILE A 50 -10.87 -50.32 21.68
C ILE A 50 -10.76 -50.11 20.15
N LEU A 51 -9.81 -49.24 19.76
CA LEU A 51 -8.90 -49.37 18.58
C LEU A 51 -7.97 -50.60 18.77
N PRO A 52 -7.30 -51.21 17.75
CA PRO A 52 -6.67 -50.51 16.60
C PRO A 52 -6.45 -51.29 15.26
N SER A 53 -5.71 -50.64 14.35
CA SER A 53 -4.64 -51.19 13.47
C SER A 53 -4.88 -51.52 11.99
N LEU A 54 -3.84 -51.20 11.21
CA LEU A 54 -3.69 -51.33 9.75
C LEU A 54 -2.84 -52.57 9.34
N ALA A 55 -3.05 -53.08 8.12
CA ALA A 55 -2.02 -53.63 7.22
C ALA A 55 -2.60 -53.72 5.77
N PHE A 56 -2.04 -53.11 4.72
CA PHE A 56 -0.82 -53.43 3.93
C PHE A 56 -0.93 -54.68 3.00
N GLN A 57 -0.97 -54.48 1.66
CA GLN A 57 -0.24 -55.28 0.65
C GLN A 57 -0.33 -54.72 -0.80
N GLN A 58 0.45 -55.29 -1.74
CA GLN A 58 1.01 -54.61 -2.93
C GLN A 58 0.76 -55.29 -4.31
N HIS A 59 1.02 -54.51 -5.37
CA HIS A 59 1.50 -54.88 -6.73
C HIS A 59 0.55 -55.47 -7.82
N ALA A 60 0.94 -55.23 -9.08
CA ALA A 60 0.22 -55.38 -10.38
C ALA A 60 0.88 -56.51 -11.26
N PRO A 61 0.79 -56.62 -12.62
CA PRO A 61 -0.01 -55.93 -13.68
C PRO A 61 -0.59 -56.84 -14.83
N MET A 62 -1.06 -56.25 -15.96
CA MET A 62 -0.75 -56.63 -17.39
C MET A 62 -1.90 -57.00 -18.42
N GLN A 63 -2.05 -56.13 -19.45
CA GLN A 63 -2.37 -56.31 -20.91
C GLN A 63 -3.74 -56.69 -21.57
N ARG A 64 -4.16 -55.79 -22.49
CA ARG A 64 -4.69 -55.90 -23.89
C ARG A 64 -6.04 -56.57 -24.27
N LYS A 65 -6.90 -55.75 -24.93
CA LYS A 65 -7.75 -55.98 -26.15
C LYS A 65 -8.49 -54.66 -26.48
N ASP A 66 -8.12 -53.85 -27.46
CA ASP A 66 -8.24 -53.97 -28.94
C ASP A 66 -9.61 -53.54 -29.51
N ASP A 67 -9.65 -52.32 -30.06
CA ASP A 67 -10.11 -51.96 -31.41
C ASP A 67 -11.54 -52.29 -31.89
N ARG A 68 -12.57 -52.02 -31.06
CA ARG A 68 -13.97 -52.04 -31.55
C ARG A 68 -14.86 -50.83 -31.20
N ALA A 69 -14.34 -49.84 -30.47
CA ALA A 69 -15.13 -48.70 -29.99
C ALA A 69 -15.12 -47.45 -30.90
N LEU A 70 -14.17 -47.33 -31.84
CA LEU A 70 -13.92 -46.06 -32.54
C LEU A 70 -14.92 -45.68 -33.65
N SER A 71 -15.84 -46.55 -34.06
CA SER A 71 -16.74 -46.31 -35.21
C SER A 71 -18.19 -45.97 -34.83
N ALA A 72 -18.46 -45.60 -33.58
CA ALA A 72 -19.83 -45.39 -33.06
C ALA A 72 -20.13 -43.93 -32.61
N LEU A 73 -19.20 -43.00 -32.78
CA LEU A 73 -19.27 -41.62 -32.26
C LEU A 73 -19.38 -40.57 -33.39
N GLN A 74 -20.39 -40.69 -34.25
CA GLN A 74 -20.61 -39.76 -35.37
C GLN A 74 -22.03 -39.15 -35.48
N SER A 75 -22.83 -39.32 -34.43
CA SER A 75 -24.09 -38.60 -34.14
C SER A 75 -24.36 -38.85 -32.65
N THR A 76 -24.51 -37.89 -31.74
CA THR A 76 -25.30 -36.65 -31.78
C THR A 76 -24.79 -35.65 -30.73
N ILE A 77 -24.55 -34.40 -31.10
CA ILE A 77 -24.50 -33.22 -30.18
C ILE A 77 -25.02 -32.04 -31.00
N ASP A 78 -26.13 -31.42 -30.60
CA ASP A 78 -26.74 -30.34 -31.40
C ASP A 78 -27.58 -29.34 -30.58
N LYS A 79 -27.70 -29.49 -29.25
CA LYS A 79 -28.51 -28.58 -28.41
C LYS A 79 -27.88 -28.19 -27.06
N PRO A 80 -28.22 -27.00 -26.52
CA PRO A 80 -27.78 -26.61 -25.17
C PRO A 80 -28.34 -27.56 -24.11
N GLY A 81 -27.48 -28.09 -23.25
CA GLY A 81 -27.84 -29.05 -22.21
C GLY A 81 -27.61 -30.53 -22.55
N ASP A 82 -27.02 -30.83 -23.71
CA ASP A 82 -26.53 -32.20 -24.01
C ASP A 82 -25.45 -32.61 -22.99
N VAL A 83 -25.62 -33.80 -22.39
CA VAL A 83 -24.68 -34.40 -21.43
C VAL A 83 -23.65 -35.25 -22.19
N ILE A 84 -22.36 -35.01 -21.94
CA ILE A 84 -21.29 -35.80 -22.56
C ILE A 84 -20.76 -36.82 -21.54
N THR A 85 -20.84 -38.10 -21.87
CA THR A 85 -20.25 -39.20 -21.09
C THR A 85 -18.85 -39.51 -21.59
N ASN A 86 -17.86 -39.49 -20.70
CA ASN A 86 -16.47 -39.80 -21.03
C ASN A 86 -16.30 -41.32 -21.33
N PRO A 87 -15.81 -41.73 -22.51
CA PRO A 87 -15.74 -43.14 -22.91
C PRO A 87 -14.61 -43.94 -22.24
N ILE A 88 -13.76 -43.29 -21.43
CA ILE A 88 -12.65 -43.92 -20.69
C ILE A 88 -12.98 -44.00 -19.18
N THR A 89 -13.63 -42.98 -18.62
CA THR A 89 -13.93 -42.88 -17.17
C THR A 89 -15.40 -43.06 -16.80
N GLY A 90 -16.32 -42.96 -17.76
CA GLY A 90 -17.77 -43.04 -17.53
C GLY A 90 -18.40 -41.79 -16.89
N SER A 91 -17.64 -40.72 -16.65
CA SER A 91 -18.15 -39.49 -16.01
C SER A 91 -18.98 -38.63 -16.97
N GLU A 92 -20.07 -38.06 -16.48
CA GLU A 92 -20.97 -37.17 -17.22
C GLU A 92 -20.72 -35.68 -16.90
N THR A 93 -20.72 -34.82 -17.92
CA THR A 93 -20.50 -33.37 -17.76
C THR A 93 -21.50 -32.54 -18.59
N ASN A 94 -21.99 -31.43 -18.03
CA ASN A 94 -22.93 -30.50 -18.66
C ASN A 94 -22.21 -29.33 -19.36
N VAL A 95 -22.54 -29.07 -20.63
CA VAL A 95 -21.96 -27.94 -21.40
C VAL A 95 -22.65 -26.61 -21.06
N LYS A 96 -21.86 -25.57 -20.73
CA LYS A 96 -22.31 -24.18 -20.60
C LYS A 96 -21.55 -23.27 -21.58
N PHE A 97 -22.25 -22.30 -22.17
CA PHE A 97 -21.66 -21.26 -23.05
C PHE A 97 -21.93 -19.85 -22.49
N PRO A 98 -20.91 -18.98 -22.41
CA PRO A 98 -21.12 -17.54 -22.38
C PRO A 98 -20.26 -16.73 -23.38
N THR A 99 -20.58 -15.45 -23.45
CA THR A 99 -20.35 -14.47 -24.52
C THR A 99 -18.98 -13.79 -24.64
N ALA A 100 -18.52 -13.64 -25.90
CA ALA A 100 -17.86 -12.47 -26.51
C ALA A 100 -16.52 -11.90 -25.96
N ARG A 101 -15.44 -12.27 -26.67
CA ARG A 101 -14.15 -11.59 -26.95
C ARG A 101 -13.85 -10.22 -26.31
N GLY A 102 -12.74 -10.18 -25.56
CA GLY A 102 -11.95 -8.95 -25.32
C GLY A 102 -11.04 -8.57 -26.49
N THR A 103 -10.55 -7.34 -26.50
CA THR A 103 -9.74 -6.73 -27.57
C THR A 103 -8.28 -7.22 -27.59
N THR A 104 -7.70 -7.34 -28.78
CA THR A 104 -6.30 -7.77 -28.99
C THR A 104 -5.34 -6.59 -29.03
N THR A 105 -4.36 -6.56 -28.11
CA THR A 105 -3.13 -5.76 -28.27
C THR A 105 -2.35 -6.29 -29.48
N ASP A 106 -1.89 -5.43 -30.39
CA ASP A 106 -1.31 -5.87 -31.68
C ASP A 106 0.13 -6.39 -31.56
N ALA A 107 0.27 -7.60 -30.99
CA ALA A 107 1.52 -8.30 -30.77
C ALA A 107 2.33 -8.60 -32.06
N ARG A 108 1.74 -8.38 -33.25
CA ARG A 108 2.37 -8.60 -34.56
C ARG A 108 3.68 -7.85 -34.77
N LYS A 109 3.95 -6.77 -34.02
CA LYS A 109 5.18 -5.96 -34.16
C LYS A 109 6.40 -6.46 -33.37
N PHE A 110 6.23 -7.42 -32.46
CA PHE A 110 7.24 -7.70 -31.42
C PHE A 110 7.98 -9.05 -31.58
N ILE A 111 7.44 -10.00 -32.35
CA ILE A 111 7.82 -11.42 -32.25
C ILE A 111 8.42 -12.00 -33.55
N THR A 112 8.33 -11.28 -34.67
CA THR A 112 8.90 -11.66 -35.98
C THR A 112 10.44 -11.50 -36.07
N TYR A 113 11.16 -11.64 -34.95
CA TYR A 113 12.60 -11.35 -34.87
C TYR A 113 13.51 -12.54 -34.52
N SER A 114 12.98 -13.76 -34.40
CA SER A 114 13.78 -14.98 -34.40
C SER A 114 14.09 -15.45 -35.84
N THR A 115 15.14 -14.87 -36.43
CA THR A 115 15.92 -15.55 -37.47
C THR A 115 17.40 -15.43 -37.12
N PRO A 116 18.20 -16.51 -37.19
CA PRO A 116 19.58 -16.49 -36.73
C PRO A 116 20.44 -15.65 -37.68
N SER A 117 21.07 -14.60 -37.14
CA SER A 117 22.14 -13.85 -37.83
C SER A 117 23.21 -13.43 -36.82
N ASP A 118 24.20 -14.31 -36.66
CA ASP A 118 25.56 -14.18 -36.11
C ASP A 118 25.83 -13.52 -34.73
N ASP A 119 24.96 -12.65 -34.20
CA ASP A 119 25.06 -12.10 -32.84
C ASP A 119 24.00 -12.75 -31.93
N ASN A 120 24.45 -13.65 -31.05
CA ASN A 120 23.62 -14.65 -30.37
C ASN A 120 22.98 -14.16 -29.05
N GLU A 121 21.92 -13.33 -29.10
CA GLU A 121 21.05 -13.07 -27.93
C GLU A 121 19.60 -12.70 -28.33
N SER A 122 18.63 -13.53 -27.92
CA SER A 122 17.20 -13.23 -28.05
C SER A 122 16.75 -12.21 -26.99
N PRO A 123 15.85 -11.25 -27.32
CA PRO A 123 15.25 -10.37 -26.32
C PRO A 123 14.11 -11.05 -25.53
N LEU A 124 13.70 -12.27 -25.89
CA LEU A 124 12.75 -13.06 -25.10
C LEU A 124 13.39 -13.40 -23.73
N LEU A 125 12.58 -13.37 -22.68
CA LEU A 125 12.96 -13.84 -21.33
C LEU A 125 12.13 -15.05 -20.93
N ALA A 126 10.80 -14.93 -21.02
CA ALA A 126 9.88 -15.98 -20.58
C ALA A 126 8.58 -15.99 -21.39
N LEU A 127 7.91 -17.14 -21.42
CA LEU A 127 6.57 -17.33 -21.98
C LEU A 127 5.60 -17.82 -20.90
N ARG A 128 4.38 -17.29 -20.85
CA ARG A 128 3.31 -17.85 -20.02
C ARG A 128 2.44 -18.76 -20.85
N LEU A 129 2.21 -19.99 -20.39
CA LEU A 129 1.62 -21.05 -21.20
C LEU A 129 0.39 -21.69 -20.52
N ASN A 130 -0.55 -22.12 -21.37
CA ASN A 130 -1.51 -23.18 -21.06
C ASN A 130 -1.17 -24.43 -21.91
N HIS A 131 -1.52 -25.63 -21.44
CA HIS A 131 -1.14 -26.91 -22.02
C HIS A 131 -2.26 -27.96 -21.97
N ILE A 132 -2.33 -28.80 -23.00
CA ILE A 132 -3.14 -30.02 -23.05
C ILE A 132 -2.26 -31.15 -23.59
N LEU A 133 -2.19 -32.27 -22.86
CA LEU A 133 -1.44 -33.46 -23.25
C LEU A 133 -2.34 -34.49 -23.94
N PHE A 134 -1.93 -35.00 -25.10
CA PHE A 134 -2.63 -36.05 -25.84
C PHE A 134 -1.75 -37.29 -26.03
N ALA A 135 -2.34 -38.47 -25.88
CA ALA A 135 -1.69 -39.74 -26.25
C ALA A 135 -1.76 -40.04 -27.76
N SER A 136 -2.54 -39.28 -28.53
CA SER A 136 -2.73 -39.47 -29.98
C SER A 136 -2.68 -38.13 -30.72
N GLU A 137 -1.84 -38.07 -31.75
CA GLU A 137 -1.68 -36.91 -32.63
C GLU A 137 -2.98 -36.57 -33.40
N GLU A 138 -3.78 -37.58 -33.74
CA GLU A 138 -5.06 -37.40 -34.42
C GLU A 138 -6.06 -36.65 -33.53
N LEU A 139 -6.09 -36.98 -32.23
CA LEU A 139 -6.95 -36.30 -31.26
C LEU A 139 -6.46 -34.86 -31.01
N ALA A 140 -5.15 -34.63 -30.95
CA ALA A 140 -4.56 -33.29 -30.86
C ALA A 140 -4.95 -32.43 -32.06
N LYS A 141 -4.84 -32.95 -33.30
CA LYS A 141 -5.23 -32.24 -34.53
C LYS A 141 -6.71 -31.86 -34.55
N GLN A 142 -7.60 -32.79 -34.18
CA GLN A 142 -9.04 -32.52 -34.12
C GLN A 142 -9.37 -31.46 -33.06
N THR A 143 -8.70 -31.50 -31.91
CA THR A 143 -8.86 -30.48 -30.85
C THR A 143 -8.34 -29.11 -31.29
N LEU A 144 -7.18 -29.04 -31.94
CA LEU A 144 -6.60 -27.81 -32.48
C LEU A 144 -7.59 -27.14 -33.46
N VAL A 145 -8.23 -27.90 -34.34
CA VAL A 145 -9.26 -27.36 -35.26
C VAL A 145 -10.44 -26.74 -34.51
N LYS A 146 -10.94 -27.37 -33.44
CA LYS A 146 -12.04 -26.82 -32.61
C LYS A 146 -11.65 -25.54 -31.88
N LEU A 147 -10.44 -25.50 -31.33
CA LEU A 147 -9.87 -24.33 -30.65
C LEU A 147 -9.64 -23.16 -31.64
N THR A 148 -9.08 -23.43 -32.82
CA THR A 148 -8.84 -22.40 -33.85
C THR A 148 -10.16 -21.81 -34.40
N LYS A 149 -11.23 -22.62 -34.47
CA LYS A 149 -12.57 -22.12 -34.84
C LYS A 149 -13.31 -21.41 -33.71
N ALA A 150 -12.76 -21.39 -32.49
CA ALA A 150 -13.41 -20.90 -31.28
C ALA A 150 -14.76 -21.57 -30.97
N GLU A 151 -14.94 -22.84 -31.38
CA GLU A 151 -16.09 -23.67 -31.00
C GLU A 151 -16.03 -24.02 -29.50
N TRP A 152 -14.82 -24.08 -28.95
CA TRP A 152 -14.50 -24.32 -27.54
C TRP A 152 -13.38 -23.36 -27.11
N ASN A 153 -13.34 -22.99 -25.82
CA ASN A 153 -12.20 -22.30 -25.23
C ASN A 153 -11.11 -23.31 -24.79
N PHE A 154 -9.90 -22.83 -24.51
CA PHE A 154 -8.77 -23.71 -24.15
C PHE A 154 -8.93 -24.38 -22.78
N GLU A 155 -9.50 -23.66 -21.81
CA GLU A 155 -9.70 -24.08 -20.42
C GLU A 155 -10.64 -25.29 -20.32
N SER A 156 -11.87 -25.15 -20.84
CA SER A 156 -12.88 -26.22 -20.89
C SER A 156 -12.45 -27.41 -21.77
N MET A 157 -11.50 -27.21 -22.69
CA MET A 157 -10.90 -28.29 -23.46
C MET A 157 -9.83 -29.02 -22.65
N ALA A 158 -8.97 -28.30 -21.92
CA ALA A 158 -7.96 -28.89 -21.05
C ALA A 158 -8.60 -29.78 -19.97
N GLU A 159 -9.63 -29.29 -19.29
CA GLU A 159 -10.43 -30.03 -18.31
C GLU A 159 -11.02 -31.33 -18.89
N ALA A 160 -11.50 -31.28 -20.14
CA ALA A 160 -12.22 -32.39 -20.77
C ALA A 160 -11.31 -33.49 -21.34
N VAL A 161 -10.14 -33.14 -21.90
CA VAL A 161 -9.33 -34.08 -22.70
C VAL A 161 -7.84 -34.14 -22.37
N SER A 162 -7.30 -33.37 -21.41
CA SER A 162 -5.87 -33.46 -21.05
C SER A 162 -5.55 -34.77 -20.32
N ASN A 163 -4.51 -35.46 -20.80
CA ASN A 163 -3.93 -36.63 -20.16
C ASN A 163 -2.91 -36.29 -19.05
N CYS A 164 -2.60 -35.01 -18.84
CA CYS A 164 -1.82 -34.54 -17.69
C CYS A 164 -2.80 -34.08 -16.61
N ALA A 165 -2.80 -34.72 -15.45
CA ALA A 165 -3.78 -34.48 -14.40
C ALA A 165 -3.62 -33.08 -13.80
N GLU A 166 -2.37 -32.67 -13.61
CA GLU A 166 -1.96 -31.39 -13.04
C GLU A 166 -2.52 -30.22 -13.85
N THR A 167 -2.38 -30.27 -15.17
CA THR A 167 -2.94 -29.22 -16.06
C THR A 167 -4.42 -29.38 -16.31
N ARG A 168 -4.97 -30.60 -16.32
CA ARG A 168 -6.42 -30.82 -16.47
C ARG A 168 -7.20 -30.13 -15.35
N ASP A 169 -6.74 -30.32 -14.11
CA ASP A 169 -7.46 -29.87 -12.92
C ASP A 169 -7.28 -28.34 -12.67
N GLU A 170 -6.32 -27.69 -13.36
CA GLU A 170 -6.09 -26.23 -13.37
C GLU A 170 -6.47 -25.54 -14.71
N GLY A 171 -7.41 -26.10 -15.48
CA GLY A 171 -7.91 -25.44 -16.70
C GLY A 171 -6.84 -25.24 -17.80
N GLY A 172 -5.82 -26.10 -17.79
CA GLY A 172 -4.68 -26.09 -18.69
C GLY A 172 -3.50 -25.23 -18.21
N ALA A 173 -3.57 -24.54 -17.08
CA ALA A 173 -2.50 -23.62 -16.65
C ALA A 173 -1.15 -24.32 -16.42
N VAL A 174 -0.05 -23.73 -16.92
CA VAL A 174 1.34 -24.17 -16.62
C VAL A 174 2.15 -23.08 -15.91
N GLY A 175 1.81 -21.81 -16.13
CA GLY A 175 2.58 -20.68 -15.60
C GLY A 175 3.67 -20.21 -16.56
N TRP A 176 4.76 -19.65 -16.01
CA TRP A 176 5.86 -19.08 -16.79
C TRP A 176 7.00 -20.11 -16.99
N ILE A 177 7.50 -20.22 -18.22
CA ILE A 177 8.75 -20.91 -18.55
C ILE A 177 9.81 -19.87 -18.98
N ASN A 178 11.07 -20.04 -18.57
CA ASN A 178 12.13 -19.03 -18.71
C ASN A 178 13.33 -19.60 -19.50
N LEU A 179 13.90 -18.77 -20.39
CA LEU A 179 15.11 -19.12 -21.15
C LEU A 179 16.33 -19.38 -20.27
N ALA A 180 16.45 -18.73 -19.12
CA ALA A 180 17.64 -18.82 -18.28
C ALA A 180 17.80 -20.18 -17.54
N GLU A 181 16.72 -20.91 -17.30
CA GLU A 181 16.75 -22.20 -16.56
C GLU A 181 16.78 -23.44 -17.47
N ASP A 182 16.48 -23.26 -18.77
CA ASP A 182 16.38 -24.35 -19.76
C ASP A 182 17.54 -24.38 -20.79
N PHE A 183 18.51 -23.46 -20.71
CA PHE A 183 19.64 -23.35 -21.66
C PHE A 183 21.03 -23.70 -21.10
N ASP A 184 21.18 -24.03 -19.82
CA ASP A 184 22.45 -24.58 -19.29
C ASP A 184 22.58 -26.06 -19.68
N PHE A 185 23.23 -26.31 -20.83
CA PHE A 185 23.36 -27.65 -21.43
C PHE A 185 24.53 -28.48 -20.89
N ASP A 186 25.43 -27.91 -20.08
CA ASP A 186 26.71 -28.54 -19.67
C ASP A 186 26.84 -28.89 -18.16
N GLU A 187 25.86 -28.58 -17.29
CA GLU A 187 25.95 -28.99 -15.87
C GLU A 187 25.62 -30.49 -15.63
N PRO A 188 26.45 -31.22 -14.88
CA PRO A 188 26.17 -32.61 -14.48
C PRO A 188 24.91 -32.74 -13.61
N SER A 189 24.15 -33.82 -13.81
CA SER A 189 22.77 -34.03 -13.33
C SER A 189 22.57 -34.27 -11.81
N GLU A 190 23.42 -33.71 -10.94
CA GLU A 190 23.37 -33.94 -9.48
C GLU A 190 23.04 -32.68 -8.65
N SER A 191 23.02 -31.48 -9.24
CA SER A 191 22.57 -30.21 -8.63
C SER A 191 21.05 -29.99 -8.74
N ARG A 192 20.21 -30.87 -8.16
CA ARG A 192 18.74 -30.76 -8.27
C ARG A 192 18.17 -29.47 -7.63
N ASN A 193 17.59 -28.62 -8.48
CA ASN A 193 16.73 -27.47 -8.12
C ASN A 193 15.40 -27.96 -7.50
N PRO A 194 14.85 -27.34 -6.44
CA PRO A 194 13.58 -27.73 -5.81
C PRO A 194 12.30 -27.73 -6.69
N ASN A 195 12.35 -27.24 -7.93
CA ASN A 195 11.17 -27.00 -8.78
C ASN A 195 10.94 -28.03 -9.92
N ASP A 196 11.35 -29.29 -9.78
CA ASP A 196 11.27 -30.35 -10.82
C ASP A 196 9.82 -30.82 -11.20
N HIS A 197 8.79 -30.01 -10.91
CA HIS A 197 7.38 -30.28 -11.25
C HIS A 197 7.05 -29.99 -12.72
N LEU A 198 7.73 -29.01 -13.35
CA LEU A 198 7.53 -28.72 -14.78
C LEU A 198 7.98 -29.87 -15.68
N GLU A 199 8.97 -30.68 -15.27
CA GLU A 199 9.34 -31.92 -15.96
C GLU A 199 8.24 -32.99 -15.92
N LEU A 200 7.27 -32.92 -15.01
CA LEU A 200 6.11 -33.83 -14.99
C LEU A 200 5.01 -33.38 -15.97
N ILE A 201 4.91 -32.07 -16.21
CA ILE A 201 3.86 -31.45 -17.04
C ILE A 201 4.31 -31.31 -18.50
N LEU A 202 5.43 -30.66 -18.76
CA LEU A 202 5.89 -30.25 -20.09
C LEU A 202 7.42 -30.46 -20.18
N PRO A 203 7.91 -31.57 -20.76
CA PRO A 203 9.33 -31.94 -20.72
C PRO A 203 10.28 -30.92 -21.35
N ARG A 204 11.54 -30.87 -20.89
CA ARG A 204 12.64 -30.05 -21.45
C ARG A 204 12.64 -29.93 -22.98
N SER A 205 12.51 -31.05 -23.70
CA SER A 205 12.53 -31.06 -25.17
C SER A 205 11.37 -30.27 -25.78
N ALA A 206 10.18 -30.34 -25.18
CA ALA A 206 9.02 -29.57 -25.63
C ALA A 206 9.17 -28.09 -25.27
N ARG A 207 9.65 -27.76 -24.06
CA ARG A 207 9.90 -26.36 -23.65
C ARG A 207 10.89 -25.65 -24.58
N LYS A 208 11.96 -26.35 -24.97
CA LYS A 208 12.94 -25.84 -25.95
C LYS A 208 12.29 -25.51 -27.30
N GLU A 209 11.53 -26.45 -27.88
CA GLU A 209 10.84 -26.24 -29.17
C GLU A 209 9.86 -25.05 -29.10
N ILE A 210 9.17 -24.86 -27.97
CA ILE A 210 8.25 -23.73 -27.73
C ILE A 210 9.02 -22.40 -27.65
N LEU A 211 10.13 -22.33 -26.91
CA LEU A 211 10.94 -21.12 -26.76
C LEU A 211 11.69 -20.74 -28.05
N GLU A 212 12.05 -21.71 -28.89
CA GLU A 212 12.66 -21.48 -30.20
C GLU A 212 11.62 -21.10 -31.28
N THR A 213 10.33 -21.42 -31.07
CA THR A 213 9.25 -21.12 -32.03
C THR A 213 8.69 -19.69 -31.85
N PRO A 214 8.82 -18.78 -32.85
CA PRO A 214 8.17 -17.47 -32.80
C PRO A 214 6.66 -17.60 -32.68
N SER A 215 6.12 -17.12 -31.56
CA SER A 215 4.72 -17.32 -31.16
C SER A 215 4.22 -16.14 -30.32
N LYS A 216 3.01 -15.64 -30.61
CA LYS A 216 2.39 -14.47 -29.94
C LYS A 216 1.30 -14.89 -28.96
N PRO A 217 0.90 -14.01 -28.02
CA PRO A 217 -0.29 -14.24 -27.20
C PRO A 217 -1.52 -14.62 -28.06
N GLY A 218 -2.14 -15.75 -27.71
CA GLY A 218 -3.25 -16.37 -28.43
C GLY A 218 -2.85 -17.46 -29.45
N ASP A 219 -1.58 -17.59 -29.83
CA ASP A 219 -1.14 -18.71 -30.69
C ASP A 219 -1.22 -20.04 -29.94
N ILE A 220 -1.55 -21.11 -30.68
CA ILE A 220 -1.57 -22.49 -30.18
C ILE A 220 -0.55 -23.28 -30.99
N LEU A 221 0.50 -23.74 -30.32
CA LEU A 221 1.55 -24.59 -30.86
C LEU A 221 1.19 -26.06 -30.63
N MET A 222 1.65 -26.93 -31.54
CA MET A 222 1.55 -28.38 -31.40
C MET A 222 2.96 -28.97 -31.43
N VAL A 223 3.39 -29.57 -30.33
CA VAL A 223 4.79 -29.95 -30.07
C VAL A 223 4.84 -31.41 -29.63
N GLN A 224 5.83 -32.16 -30.12
CA GLN A 224 5.94 -33.60 -29.88
C GLN A 224 6.96 -33.89 -28.77
N SER A 225 6.66 -34.85 -27.88
CA SER A 225 7.66 -35.38 -26.94
C SER A 225 7.54 -36.89 -26.74
N GLY A 226 8.47 -37.47 -25.98
CA GLY A 226 8.40 -38.88 -25.56
C GLY A 226 7.18 -39.24 -24.69
N ARG A 227 6.38 -38.27 -24.26
CA ARG A 227 5.12 -38.49 -23.52
C ARG A 227 3.85 -38.34 -24.34
N GLY A 228 3.94 -37.88 -25.60
CA GLY A 228 2.79 -37.65 -26.46
C GLY A 228 2.86 -36.31 -27.19
N VAL A 229 1.68 -35.79 -27.54
CA VAL A 229 1.51 -34.54 -28.28
C VAL A 229 1.02 -33.46 -27.33
N HIS A 230 1.69 -32.33 -27.31
CA HIS A 230 1.40 -31.19 -26.47
C HIS A 230 0.73 -30.11 -27.33
N LEU A 231 -0.53 -29.77 -27.06
CA LEU A 231 -1.08 -28.48 -27.51
C LEU A 231 -0.75 -27.44 -26.45
N VAL A 232 -0.13 -26.34 -26.85
CA VAL A 232 0.33 -25.29 -25.95
C VAL A 232 -0.15 -23.94 -26.45
N GLN A 233 -0.96 -23.25 -25.65
CA GLN A 233 -1.37 -21.88 -25.94
C GLN A 233 -0.42 -20.90 -25.27
N VAL A 234 0.15 -19.98 -26.06
CA VAL A 234 0.91 -18.84 -25.52
C VAL A 234 -0.09 -17.83 -24.97
N VAL A 235 -0.05 -17.60 -23.67
CA VAL A 235 -0.91 -16.66 -22.96
C VAL A 235 -0.26 -15.28 -22.88
N ASP A 236 1.07 -15.24 -22.72
CA ASP A 236 1.83 -14.00 -22.48
C ASP A 236 3.31 -14.14 -22.82
N VAL A 237 4.01 -13.01 -23.02
CA VAL A 237 5.40 -12.95 -23.48
C VAL A 237 6.19 -11.88 -22.72
N MET A 238 7.26 -12.28 -22.03
CA MET A 238 8.16 -11.41 -21.27
C MET A 238 9.47 -11.19 -22.02
N VAL A 239 9.99 -9.97 -22.04
CA VAL A 239 11.13 -9.56 -22.88
C VAL A 239 12.08 -8.59 -22.15
N ASP A 240 13.39 -8.65 -22.44
CA ASP A 240 14.39 -7.72 -21.89
C ASP A 240 14.33 -6.37 -22.61
N VAL A 241 13.80 -5.37 -21.91
CA VAL A 241 13.61 -4.00 -22.41
C VAL A 241 14.95 -3.32 -22.77
N ARG A 242 16.06 -3.66 -22.10
CA ARG A 242 17.39 -3.10 -22.36
C ARG A 242 18.01 -3.68 -23.65
N LYS A 243 17.78 -4.97 -23.92
CA LYS A 243 18.18 -5.59 -25.20
C LYS A 243 17.28 -5.11 -26.34
N LEU A 244 15.99 -4.92 -26.08
CA LEU A 244 15.02 -4.35 -27.03
C LEU A 244 15.37 -2.92 -27.46
N SER A 245 15.77 -2.04 -26.54
CA SER A 245 16.20 -0.68 -26.89
C SER A 245 17.47 -0.70 -27.73
N TYR A 246 18.46 -1.53 -27.40
CA TYR A 246 19.68 -1.72 -28.20
C TYR A 246 19.38 -2.22 -29.63
N VAL A 247 18.50 -3.22 -29.79
CA VAL A 247 18.07 -3.73 -31.10
C VAL A 247 17.31 -2.66 -31.92
N LYS A 248 16.43 -1.88 -31.27
CA LYS A 248 15.73 -0.74 -31.92
C LYS A 248 16.72 0.33 -32.36
N GLU A 249 17.73 0.65 -31.57
CA GLU A 249 18.74 1.67 -31.89
C GLU A 249 19.70 1.23 -33.00
N ARG A 250 20.19 -0.02 -32.95
CA ARG A 250 21.02 -0.63 -34.01
C ARG A 250 20.26 -0.68 -35.34
N ARG A 251 18.93 -0.89 -35.31
CA ARG A 251 18.04 -0.75 -36.48
C ARG A 251 17.79 0.69 -36.91
N LYS A 252 17.62 1.67 -36.03
CA LYS A 252 17.61 3.10 -36.40
C LYS A 252 18.88 3.46 -37.16
N LYS A 253 20.05 3.01 -36.68
CA LYS A 253 21.36 3.21 -37.34
C LYS A 253 21.48 2.45 -38.68
N LYS A 254 20.93 1.23 -38.79
CA LYS A 254 20.93 0.46 -40.06
C LYS A 254 19.98 1.06 -41.10
N LYS A 255 18.75 1.42 -40.72
CA LYS A 255 17.82 2.18 -41.59
C LYS A 255 18.40 3.53 -41.99
N ALA A 256 19.03 4.28 -41.07
CA ALA A 256 19.71 5.52 -41.42
C ALA A 256 20.82 5.29 -42.46
N LYS A 257 21.64 4.24 -42.32
CA LYS A 257 22.64 3.86 -43.34
C LYS A 257 22.01 3.51 -44.70
N GLU A 258 20.96 2.68 -44.71
CA GLU A 258 20.25 2.31 -45.95
C GLU A 258 19.55 3.53 -46.60
N THR A 259 18.96 4.43 -45.80
CA THR A 259 18.38 5.69 -46.28
C THR A 259 19.44 6.65 -46.81
N ILE A 260 20.62 6.76 -46.20
CA ILE A 260 21.73 7.58 -46.72
C ILE A 260 22.28 7.01 -48.05
N VAL A 261 22.29 5.69 -48.24
CA VAL A 261 22.67 5.08 -49.53
C VAL A 261 21.60 5.35 -50.60
N ILE A 262 20.31 5.22 -50.27
CA ILE A 262 19.20 5.44 -51.23
C ILE A 262 19.01 6.95 -51.55
N GLN A 263 19.23 7.86 -50.60
CA GLN A 263 19.12 9.31 -50.84
C GLN A 263 20.20 9.83 -51.80
N ASN A 264 21.38 9.20 -51.83
CA ASN A 264 22.42 9.54 -52.83
C ASN A 264 22.12 9.04 -54.25
N GLU A 265 21.08 8.21 -54.45
CA GLU A 265 20.70 7.67 -55.76
C GLU A 265 19.36 8.20 -56.31
N MET A 266 18.62 9.01 -55.53
CA MET A 266 17.24 9.42 -55.88
C MET A 266 16.97 10.94 -55.99
N GLU A 267 17.98 11.81 -56.05
CA GLU A 267 17.80 13.22 -56.46
C GLU A 267 17.64 13.40 -57.98
N MET A 268 16.65 12.73 -58.58
CA MET A 268 16.08 13.09 -59.90
C MET A 268 14.64 12.54 -60.03
N GLY A 269 13.61 13.40 -59.91
CA GLY A 269 12.23 12.99 -60.24
C GLY A 269 11.11 13.82 -59.61
N SER A 270 10.45 14.64 -60.44
CA SER A 270 9.35 15.56 -60.14
C SER A 270 8.10 15.02 -59.41
N GLU A 271 7.48 15.92 -58.64
CA GLU A 271 6.06 16.07 -58.25
C GLU A 271 4.99 15.06 -58.78
N LYS A 272 4.09 14.58 -57.90
CA LYS A 272 2.70 15.11 -57.72
C LYS A 272 1.79 14.28 -56.78
N SER A 273 1.08 15.02 -55.91
CA SER A 273 -0.27 14.74 -55.33
C SER A 273 -0.73 13.32 -54.95
N ALA A 274 -1.05 13.11 -53.67
CA ALA A 274 -2.33 12.52 -53.25
C ALA A 274 -2.62 12.83 -51.76
N GLN A 275 -3.83 13.33 -51.45
CA GLN A 275 -4.32 13.43 -50.07
C GLN A 275 -4.79 12.06 -49.57
N ARG A 276 -4.40 11.66 -48.35
CA ARG A 276 -5.21 10.81 -47.47
C ARG A 276 -5.11 11.31 -46.04
N LYS A 277 -6.26 11.58 -45.44
CA LYS A 277 -6.42 11.71 -43.99
C LYS A 277 -6.53 10.29 -43.42
N ASP A 278 -5.54 9.88 -42.64
CA ASP A 278 -5.67 8.74 -41.72
C ASP A 278 -5.42 9.25 -40.31
N SER A 279 -6.50 9.67 -39.63
CA SER A 279 -6.48 10.13 -38.25
C SER A 279 -6.67 8.95 -37.29
N HIS A 280 -5.57 8.37 -36.83
CA HIS A 280 -5.54 7.47 -35.67
C HIS A 280 -4.36 7.82 -34.76
N GLU A 281 -4.46 8.98 -34.11
CA GLU A 281 -3.67 9.26 -32.91
C GLU A 281 -4.31 8.52 -31.74
N SER A 282 -3.68 7.42 -31.32
CA SER A 282 -4.01 6.69 -30.10
C SER A 282 -3.09 7.11 -28.95
N GLY A 283 -2.92 8.42 -28.77
CA GLY A 283 -2.22 8.99 -27.62
C GLY A 283 -3.20 9.16 -26.46
N THR A 284 -2.74 8.91 -25.23
CA THR A 284 -3.43 9.39 -24.03
C THR A 284 -3.28 10.91 -23.95
N ASN A 285 -4.20 11.62 -23.30
CA ASN A 285 -4.07 13.06 -23.10
C ASN A 285 -2.80 13.41 -22.30
N LEU A 286 -2.35 12.49 -21.43
CA LEU A 286 -1.07 12.57 -20.72
C LEU A 286 0.14 12.55 -21.68
N ALA A 287 0.09 11.77 -22.77
CA ALA A 287 1.11 11.80 -23.82
C ALA A 287 1.13 13.12 -24.61
N GLY A 288 -0.01 13.81 -24.72
CA GLY A 288 -0.07 15.17 -25.27
C GLY A 288 0.67 16.19 -24.40
N VAL A 289 0.51 16.11 -23.07
CA VAL A 289 1.23 16.95 -22.09
C VAL A 289 2.73 16.66 -22.10
N LEU A 290 3.12 15.39 -21.93
CA LEU A 290 4.53 15.01 -21.78
C LEU A 290 5.31 14.98 -23.11
N GLY A 291 4.62 14.82 -24.24
CA GLY A 291 5.19 14.93 -25.58
C GLY A 291 5.38 16.36 -26.09
N GLY A 292 4.90 17.38 -25.36
CA GLY A 292 4.91 18.79 -25.78
C GLY A 292 6.28 19.45 -25.94
N ALA A 293 7.37 18.76 -25.58
CA ALA A 293 8.74 19.21 -25.80
C ALA A 293 9.27 18.80 -27.18
N LEU A 294 8.69 19.32 -28.27
CA LEU A 294 9.25 19.51 -29.64
C LEU A 294 8.15 19.84 -30.68
N VAL A 295 7.43 20.95 -30.50
CA VAL A 295 6.63 21.57 -31.57
C VAL A 295 6.95 23.05 -31.62
N GLU A 296 7.53 23.52 -32.73
CA GLU A 296 7.62 24.96 -33.01
C GLU A 296 6.20 25.50 -33.27
N ASP A 297 5.83 26.57 -32.57
CA ASP A 297 4.58 27.34 -32.73
C ASP A 297 3.26 26.54 -32.61
N GLY A 298 3.01 25.96 -31.43
CA GLY A 298 1.67 25.49 -31.06
C GLY A 298 1.53 25.03 -29.60
N VAL A 299 1.06 25.90 -28.71
CA VAL A 299 0.72 25.51 -27.33
C VAL A 299 -0.52 24.59 -27.37
N VAL A 300 -0.33 23.31 -27.01
CA VAL A 300 -1.45 22.40 -26.79
C VAL A 300 -2.03 22.72 -25.41
N ASP A 301 -3.14 23.44 -25.39
CA ASP A 301 -3.88 23.81 -24.17
C ASP A 301 -4.69 22.61 -23.65
N VAL A 302 -3.99 21.65 -23.04
CA VAL A 302 -4.57 20.47 -22.39
C VAL A 302 -4.79 20.75 -20.91
N ASP A 303 -6.00 21.18 -20.59
CA ASP A 303 -6.51 21.47 -19.25
C ASP A 303 -6.66 20.20 -18.38
N LEU A 304 -5.57 19.46 -18.14
CA LEU A 304 -5.60 18.24 -17.33
C LEU A 304 -5.74 18.55 -15.84
N THR A 305 -6.64 17.81 -15.20
CA THR A 305 -6.96 17.95 -13.78
C THR A 305 -6.59 16.71 -12.98
N TYR A 306 -5.94 16.91 -11.83
CA TYR A 306 -5.64 15.83 -10.88
C TYR A 306 -6.51 15.91 -9.62
N LYS A 307 -6.71 14.75 -8.98
CA LYS A 307 -7.15 14.66 -7.58
C LYS A 307 -6.24 13.68 -6.81
N ILE A 308 -5.67 14.12 -5.68
CA ILE A 308 -4.99 13.23 -4.73
C ILE A 308 -5.92 12.94 -3.54
N GLU A 309 -6.17 11.67 -3.28
CA GLU A 309 -6.84 11.17 -2.08
C GLU A 309 -5.77 10.62 -1.12
N THR A 310 -5.61 11.25 0.05
CA THR A 310 -4.56 10.88 1.01
C THR A 310 -5.14 10.15 2.22
N MET A 311 -4.84 8.87 2.34
CA MET A 311 -5.29 8.00 3.43
C MET A 311 -4.10 7.53 4.27
N GLY A 312 -3.82 8.18 5.40
CA GLY A 312 -2.71 7.76 6.23
C GLY A 312 -2.34 8.66 7.41
N CYS A 313 -1.04 8.89 7.55
CA CYS A 313 -0.42 9.75 8.58
C CYS A 313 0.22 10.99 7.94
N GLN A 314 0.84 11.82 8.77
CA GLN A 314 1.55 13.05 8.37
C GLN A 314 2.60 12.80 7.27
N MET A 315 3.24 11.62 7.27
CA MET A 315 4.18 11.22 6.23
C MET A 315 3.48 11.10 4.88
N ASN A 316 2.31 10.45 4.81
CA ASN A 316 1.55 10.36 3.56
C ASN A 316 1.10 11.74 3.08
N GLN A 317 0.72 12.64 3.99
CA GLN A 317 0.35 14.01 3.59
C GLN A 317 1.55 14.77 3.02
N ALA A 318 2.72 14.71 3.66
CA ALA A 318 3.95 15.28 3.12
C ALA A 318 4.40 14.63 1.79
N ASP A 319 4.21 13.32 1.63
CA ASP A 319 4.45 12.62 0.36
C ASP A 319 3.48 13.11 -0.74
N SER A 320 2.22 13.38 -0.39
CA SER A 320 1.22 13.97 -1.30
C SER A 320 1.59 15.41 -1.71
N GLU A 321 2.01 16.28 -0.78
CA GLU A 321 2.44 17.65 -1.12
C GLU A 321 3.55 17.66 -2.19
N ARG A 322 4.48 16.69 -2.15
CA ARG A 322 5.53 16.51 -3.17
C ARG A 322 4.96 16.07 -4.51
N MET A 323 4.13 15.03 -4.52
CA MET A 323 3.48 14.55 -5.76
C MET A 323 2.59 15.64 -6.40
N GLU A 324 1.89 16.45 -5.60
CA GLU A 324 1.14 17.62 -6.09
C GLU A 324 2.05 18.67 -6.74
N GLY A 325 3.20 18.96 -6.14
CA GLY A 325 4.21 19.87 -6.71
C GLY A 325 4.73 19.39 -8.07
N GLN A 326 5.03 18.10 -8.19
CA GLN A 326 5.46 17.48 -9.45
C GLN A 326 4.36 17.51 -10.51
N LEU A 327 3.13 17.13 -10.18
CA LEU A 327 1.98 17.19 -11.11
C LEU A 327 1.74 18.62 -11.62
N MET A 328 1.80 19.63 -10.73
CA MET A 328 1.69 21.03 -11.13
C MET A 328 2.84 21.50 -12.03
N SER A 329 4.06 20.99 -11.82
CA SER A 329 5.21 21.31 -12.69
C SER A 329 5.06 20.76 -14.12
N LEU A 330 4.27 19.69 -14.30
CA LEU A 330 3.86 19.13 -15.59
C LEU A 330 2.67 19.86 -16.22
N GLY A 331 2.17 20.95 -15.61
CA GLY A 331 0.97 21.66 -16.08
C GLY A 331 -0.36 21.00 -15.67
N ILE A 332 -0.33 19.87 -14.96
CA ILE A 332 -1.53 19.18 -14.49
C ILE A 332 -1.99 19.89 -13.21
N ARG A 333 -3.14 20.57 -13.28
CA ARG A 333 -3.64 21.41 -12.18
C ARG A 333 -4.58 20.63 -11.25
N PRO A 334 -4.84 21.09 -10.01
CA PRO A 334 -5.89 20.50 -9.19
C PRO A 334 -7.26 20.62 -9.86
N LEU A 335 -8.12 19.62 -9.64
CA LEU A 335 -9.55 19.75 -9.82
C LEU A 335 -10.15 20.54 -8.63
N LEU A 336 -10.87 21.63 -8.90
CA LEU A 336 -11.63 22.36 -7.87
C LEU A 336 -13.03 21.74 -7.68
N GLU A 337 -13.56 21.74 -6.45
CA GLU A 337 -14.79 20.99 -6.10
C GLU A 337 -16.08 21.47 -6.81
N ASP A 338 -16.05 22.70 -7.32
CA ASP A 338 -17.16 23.41 -7.97
C ASP A 338 -17.02 23.52 -9.50
N GLU A 339 -16.03 22.87 -10.12
CA GLU A 339 -15.91 22.89 -11.59
C GLU A 339 -17.05 22.12 -12.27
N THR A 340 -17.91 22.86 -12.97
CA THR A 340 -18.96 22.35 -13.86
C THR A 340 -18.47 22.35 -15.31
N VAL A 341 -18.85 21.32 -16.07
CA VAL A 341 -18.44 21.20 -17.48
C VAL A 341 -19.46 21.89 -18.39
N THR A 342 -19.15 23.10 -18.85
CA THR A 342 -19.88 23.73 -19.97
C THR A 342 -19.29 23.23 -21.29
N LYS A 343 -19.91 22.23 -21.92
CA LYS A 343 -19.53 21.80 -23.28
C LYS A 343 -19.95 22.84 -24.31
N SER A 344 -19.03 23.69 -24.76
CA SER A 344 -19.21 24.57 -25.92
C SER A 344 -19.01 23.82 -27.25
N SER A 345 -19.87 22.85 -27.54
CA SER A 345 -20.03 22.38 -28.93
C SER A 345 -20.75 23.45 -29.74
N GLY A 346 -20.11 23.97 -30.79
CA GLY A 346 -20.67 25.05 -31.61
C GLY A 346 -22.02 24.68 -32.24
N LEU A 347 -22.94 25.65 -32.22
CA LEU A 347 -24.28 25.60 -32.81
C LEU A 347 -25.09 24.32 -32.50
N PHE A 348 -25.65 24.24 -31.30
CA PHE A 348 -27.10 24.15 -31.03
C PHE A 348 -27.31 24.18 -29.51
N GLU A 349 -28.13 25.12 -29.01
CA GLU A 349 -28.47 25.17 -27.58
C GLU A 349 -29.43 24.03 -27.21
N GLU A 350 -28.89 22.96 -26.62
CA GLU A 350 -29.67 21.96 -25.90
C GLU A 350 -29.17 21.84 -24.46
N THR A 351 -30.12 21.84 -23.51
CA THR A 351 -29.90 22.01 -22.08
C THR A 351 -28.94 20.94 -21.50
N VAL A 352 -27.69 21.32 -21.27
CA VAL A 352 -26.68 20.45 -20.67
C VAL A 352 -27.02 20.20 -19.20
N LYS A 353 -27.19 18.93 -18.82
CA LYS A 353 -27.21 18.53 -17.40
C LYS A 353 -25.87 18.87 -16.76
N GLU A 354 -25.90 19.67 -15.70
CA GLU A 354 -24.74 19.99 -14.87
C GLU A 354 -24.09 18.72 -14.31
N SER A 355 -23.06 18.22 -14.97
CA SER A 355 -22.18 17.19 -14.44
C SER A 355 -20.96 17.85 -13.81
N LYS A 356 -20.70 17.55 -12.54
CA LYS A 356 -19.42 17.88 -11.90
C LYS A 356 -18.28 17.30 -12.75
N ARG A 357 -17.26 18.11 -13.01
CA ARG A 357 -16.04 17.66 -13.68
C ARG A 357 -15.42 16.50 -12.89
N LYS A 358 -14.88 15.51 -13.61
CA LYS A 358 -14.14 14.40 -13.03
C LYS A 358 -12.65 14.62 -13.28
N PRO A 359 -11.76 14.15 -12.39
CA PRO A 359 -10.32 14.29 -12.61
C PRO A 359 -9.83 13.34 -13.71
N ASP A 360 -8.80 13.78 -14.41
CA ASP A 360 -8.10 13.07 -15.49
C ASP A 360 -6.96 12.22 -14.91
N VAL A 361 -6.32 12.70 -13.83
CA VAL A 361 -5.31 11.95 -13.05
C VAL A 361 -5.80 11.75 -11.61
N ILE A 362 -5.71 10.52 -11.11
CA ILE A 362 -6.15 10.16 -9.75
C ILE A 362 -4.99 9.52 -9.01
N VAL A 363 -4.59 10.11 -7.89
CA VAL A 363 -3.56 9.56 -7.00
C VAL A 363 -4.21 9.13 -5.69
N LEU A 364 -4.09 7.86 -5.35
CA LEU A 364 -4.54 7.31 -4.07
C LEU A 364 -3.31 7.00 -3.22
N ASN A 365 -2.96 7.90 -2.29
CA ASN A 365 -1.79 7.75 -1.41
C ASN A 365 -2.20 7.08 -0.10
N THR A 366 -1.57 5.95 0.23
CA THR A 366 -2.11 4.96 1.18
C THR A 366 -1.15 4.62 2.32
N CYS A 367 -1.71 4.12 3.43
CA CYS A 367 -0.96 3.72 4.62
C CYS A 367 -1.37 2.31 5.08
N SER A 368 -0.40 1.41 5.28
CA SER A 368 -0.61 0.01 5.67
C SER A 368 -0.69 -0.19 7.21
N ILE A 369 -0.57 0.88 8.00
CA ILE A 369 -0.45 0.79 9.46
C ILE A 369 -1.81 0.54 10.14
N ARG A 370 -2.93 0.91 9.51
CA ARG A 370 -4.30 0.75 10.04
C ARG A 370 -5.01 -0.46 9.44
N ASP A 371 -5.89 -1.08 10.23
CA ASP A 371 -6.71 -2.19 9.75
C ASP A 371 -7.64 -1.77 8.61
N HIS A 372 -7.93 -2.72 7.72
CA HIS A 372 -8.77 -2.54 6.54
C HIS A 372 -8.28 -1.46 5.54
N ALA A 373 -7.01 -1.03 5.62
CA ALA A 373 -6.43 -0.08 4.67
C ALA A 373 -6.58 -0.54 3.21
N GLU A 374 -6.20 -1.80 2.92
CA GLU A 374 -6.36 -2.42 1.60
C GLU A 374 -7.81 -2.42 1.11
N GLN A 375 -8.78 -2.73 1.98
CA GLN A 375 -10.20 -2.77 1.61
C GLN A 375 -10.72 -1.39 1.17
N LYS A 376 -10.26 -0.32 1.84
CA LYS A 376 -10.57 1.07 1.45
C LYS A 376 -9.99 1.43 0.08
N VAL A 377 -8.81 0.89 -0.27
CA VAL A 377 -8.20 1.09 -1.59
C VAL A 377 -9.10 0.54 -2.69
N TYR A 378 -9.54 -0.72 -2.59
CA TYR A 378 -10.43 -1.31 -3.60
C TYR A 378 -11.79 -0.59 -3.69
N SER A 379 -12.36 -0.16 -2.55
CA SER A 379 -13.60 0.63 -2.53
C SER A 379 -13.47 1.96 -3.26
N TYR A 380 -12.34 2.66 -3.12
CA TYR A 380 -12.10 3.94 -3.80
C TYR A 380 -11.78 3.77 -5.28
N LEU A 381 -11.04 2.72 -5.65
CA LEU A 381 -10.66 2.46 -7.04
C LEU A 381 -11.84 1.99 -7.92
N GLY A 382 -12.81 1.26 -7.36
CA GLY A 382 -13.92 0.65 -8.11
C GLY A 382 -14.64 1.59 -9.10
N PRO A 383 -15.12 2.78 -8.68
CA PRO A 383 -15.74 3.76 -9.57
C PRO A 383 -14.81 4.25 -10.69
N HIS A 384 -13.51 4.40 -10.41
CA HIS A 384 -12.53 4.93 -11.36
C HIS A 384 -12.06 3.88 -12.36
N ALA A 385 -11.83 2.65 -11.92
CA ALA A 385 -11.62 1.50 -12.80
C ALA A 385 -12.83 1.30 -13.75
N LYS A 386 -14.06 1.54 -13.28
CA LYS A 386 -15.24 1.54 -14.16
C LYS A 386 -15.16 2.63 -15.23
N ARG A 387 -14.85 3.89 -14.88
CA ARG A 387 -14.68 4.98 -15.86
C ARG A 387 -13.74 4.59 -17.00
N LYS A 388 -12.59 3.98 -16.66
CA LYS A 388 -11.57 3.57 -17.63
C LYS A 388 -12.04 2.42 -18.54
N ARG A 389 -12.72 1.42 -17.98
CA ARG A 389 -13.37 0.35 -18.78
C ARG A 389 -14.49 0.88 -19.68
N ASP A 390 -15.21 1.90 -19.25
CA ASP A 390 -16.25 2.59 -20.02
C ASP A 390 -15.66 3.51 -21.10
N GLY A 391 -14.32 3.59 -21.23
CA GLY A 391 -13.61 4.34 -22.28
C GLY A 391 -13.22 5.77 -21.93
N GLU A 392 -13.34 6.21 -20.67
CA GLU A 392 -12.76 7.49 -20.24
C GLU A 392 -11.23 7.38 -20.14
N ASP A 393 -10.50 8.32 -20.74
CA ASP A 393 -9.04 8.44 -20.60
C ASP A 393 -8.70 9.02 -19.22
N VAL A 394 -8.53 8.14 -18.24
CA VAL A 394 -8.21 8.48 -16.85
C VAL A 394 -6.98 7.69 -16.38
N THR A 395 -5.98 8.42 -15.88
CA THR A 395 -4.79 7.85 -15.25
C THR A 395 -5.07 7.53 -13.78
N ILE A 396 -4.83 6.29 -13.37
CA ILE A 396 -5.09 5.77 -12.02
C ILE A 396 -3.77 5.38 -11.36
N ILE A 397 -3.43 6.05 -10.26
CA ILE A 397 -2.16 5.89 -9.54
C ILE A 397 -2.44 5.46 -8.11
N VAL A 398 -1.77 4.40 -7.65
CA VAL A 398 -1.83 3.93 -6.25
C VAL A 398 -0.44 4.10 -5.64
N ALA A 399 -0.35 4.98 -4.64
CA ALA A 399 0.90 5.38 -4.01
C ALA A 399 0.92 4.98 -2.52
N GLY A 400 2.11 5.00 -1.90
CA GLY A 400 2.28 4.89 -0.45
C GLY A 400 2.54 3.46 0.06
N CYS A 401 2.32 3.23 1.35
CA CYS A 401 2.78 2.00 2.00
C CYS A 401 2.01 0.74 1.58
N VAL A 402 0.73 0.85 1.20
CA VAL A 402 -0.01 -0.32 0.66
C VAL A 402 0.46 -0.63 -0.76
N ALA A 403 0.71 0.40 -1.58
CA ALA A 403 1.33 0.23 -2.89
C ALA A 403 2.68 -0.49 -2.81
N GLN A 404 3.53 -0.13 -1.85
CA GLN A 404 4.82 -0.79 -1.61
C GLN A 404 4.70 -2.23 -1.08
N GLN A 405 3.66 -2.54 -0.30
CA GLN A 405 3.43 -3.89 0.24
C GLN A 405 2.91 -4.85 -0.85
N GLU A 406 1.92 -4.39 -1.61
CA GLU A 406 1.21 -5.22 -2.60
C GLU A 406 1.93 -5.26 -3.96
N GLY A 407 2.50 -4.12 -4.39
CA GLY A 407 3.21 -3.99 -5.66
C GLY A 407 2.43 -4.55 -6.85
N GLN A 408 3.01 -5.53 -7.53
CA GLN A 408 2.40 -6.20 -8.69
C GLN A 408 1.06 -6.90 -8.37
N SER A 409 0.75 -7.22 -7.10
CA SER A 409 -0.54 -7.85 -6.75
C SER A 409 -1.72 -6.90 -6.99
N LEU A 410 -1.52 -5.58 -6.84
CA LEU A 410 -2.55 -4.57 -7.12
C LEU A 410 -2.94 -4.59 -8.61
N LEU A 411 -1.96 -4.62 -9.52
CA LEU A 411 -2.23 -4.72 -10.96
C LEU A 411 -2.95 -6.02 -11.34
N ARG A 412 -2.64 -7.14 -10.66
CA ARG A 412 -3.36 -8.41 -10.87
C ARG A 412 -4.81 -8.36 -10.40
N ARG A 413 -5.14 -7.55 -9.39
CA ARG A 413 -6.50 -7.42 -8.82
C ARG A 413 -7.32 -6.30 -9.48
N VAL A 414 -6.68 -5.23 -9.93
CA VAL A 414 -7.29 -4.07 -10.60
C VAL A 414 -6.42 -3.71 -11.80
N PRO A 415 -6.62 -4.37 -12.96
CA PRO A 415 -5.81 -4.14 -14.16
C PRO A 415 -5.92 -2.73 -14.76
N GLU A 416 -6.85 -1.90 -14.28
CA GLU A 416 -7.02 -0.52 -14.73
C GLU A 416 -6.02 0.47 -14.13
N ILE A 417 -5.28 0.10 -13.09
CA ILE A 417 -4.23 0.95 -12.49
C ILE A 417 -3.08 1.15 -13.49
N ASP A 418 -2.63 2.38 -13.69
CA ASP A 418 -1.47 2.71 -14.54
C ASP A 418 -0.15 2.64 -13.77
N LEU A 419 -0.13 3.17 -12.56
CA LEU A 419 1.08 3.30 -11.74
C LEU A 419 0.83 2.81 -10.31
N VAL A 420 1.64 1.86 -9.86
CA VAL A 420 1.79 1.49 -8.44
C VAL A 420 3.16 1.98 -7.97
N MET A 421 3.22 2.82 -6.94
CA MET A 421 4.48 3.43 -6.49
C MET A 421 4.66 3.42 -4.97
N GLY A 422 5.84 3.01 -4.51
CA GLY A 422 6.23 3.07 -3.11
C GLY A 422 6.57 4.49 -2.62
N PRO A 423 6.60 4.73 -1.30
CA PRO A 423 6.92 6.05 -0.73
C PRO A 423 8.29 6.61 -1.16
N GLN A 424 9.27 5.75 -1.49
CA GLN A 424 10.58 6.19 -1.96
C GLN A 424 10.55 6.91 -3.33
N TYR A 425 9.44 6.76 -4.07
CA TYR A 425 9.26 7.37 -5.40
C TYR A 425 8.36 8.62 -5.37
N ALA A 426 7.93 9.11 -4.20
CA ALA A 426 7.08 10.31 -4.09
C ALA A 426 7.73 11.59 -4.69
N ASN A 427 9.06 11.58 -4.80
CA ASN A 427 9.90 12.61 -5.45
C ASN A 427 10.13 12.37 -6.95
N ARG A 428 9.44 11.40 -7.57
CA ARG A 428 9.66 10.96 -8.96
C ARG A 428 8.37 10.53 -9.67
N ILE A 429 7.20 11.05 -9.27
CA ILE A 429 5.95 10.75 -9.97
C ILE A 429 5.97 11.29 -11.40
N SER A 430 6.71 12.37 -11.68
CA SER A 430 6.94 12.90 -13.02
C SER A 430 7.58 11.87 -13.96
N ASP A 431 8.73 11.32 -13.58
CA ASP A 431 9.49 10.36 -14.37
C ASP A 431 8.64 9.11 -14.69
N LEU A 432 7.89 8.65 -13.69
CA LEU A 432 7.04 7.46 -13.80
C LEU A 432 5.80 7.71 -14.68
N LEU A 433 5.35 8.97 -14.79
CA LEU A 433 4.25 9.36 -15.68
C LEU A 433 4.68 9.42 -17.15
N GLU A 434 5.95 9.66 -17.46
CA GLU A 434 6.46 9.54 -18.84
C GLU A 434 6.32 8.09 -19.35
N ASP A 435 6.66 7.09 -18.54
CA ASP A 435 6.48 5.68 -18.90
C ASP A 435 4.99 5.31 -19.05
N VAL A 436 4.10 5.85 -18.21
CA VAL A 436 2.64 5.68 -18.34
C VAL A 436 2.11 6.33 -19.62
N ALA A 437 2.56 7.54 -19.96
CA ALA A 437 2.18 8.22 -21.19
C ALA A 437 2.64 7.46 -22.46
N ASN A 438 3.77 6.76 -22.38
CA ASN A 438 4.22 5.83 -23.42
C ASN A 438 3.39 4.53 -23.52
N GLY A 439 2.33 4.38 -22.71
CA GLY A 439 1.38 3.27 -22.74
C GLY A 439 1.75 2.08 -21.87
N ASN A 440 2.70 2.23 -20.93
CA ASN A 440 3.11 1.16 -20.03
C ASN A 440 2.32 1.20 -18.71
N GLN A 441 2.08 0.02 -18.11
CA GLN A 441 1.75 -0.07 -16.69
C GLN A 441 3.04 -0.19 -15.88
N VAL A 442 3.16 0.60 -14.82
CA VAL A 442 4.41 0.79 -14.08
C VAL A 442 4.25 0.36 -12.62
N VAL A 443 5.22 -0.39 -12.11
CA VAL A 443 5.30 -0.77 -10.69
C VAL A 443 6.66 -0.35 -10.13
N ALA A 444 6.68 0.79 -9.47
CA ALA A 444 7.85 1.39 -8.82
C ALA A 444 7.86 1.04 -7.33
N THR A 445 8.21 -0.20 -7.00
CA THR A 445 8.31 -0.70 -5.62
C THR A 445 9.66 -1.34 -5.30
N GLU A 446 10.66 -1.19 -6.18
CA GLU A 446 12.03 -1.62 -5.89
C GLU A 446 12.70 -0.64 -4.91
N ALA A 447 13.77 -1.07 -4.25
CA ALA A 447 14.50 -0.21 -3.31
C ALA A 447 15.23 0.91 -4.08
N SER A 448 14.83 2.15 -3.88
CA SER A 448 15.46 3.33 -4.48
C SER A 448 16.15 4.19 -3.44
N HIS A 449 17.30 4.77 -3.80
CA HIS A 449 17.80 5.94 -3.07
C HIS A 449 16.84 7.11 -3.34
N ILE A 450 16.45 7.85 -2.30
CA ILE A 450 15.56 9.00 -2.46
C ILE A 450 16.43 10.17 -2.94
N MET A 451 16.17 10.67 -4.13
CA MET A 451 16.86 11.87 -4.62
C MET A 451 16.20 13.10 -3.98
N GLU A 452 17.01 14.09 -3.60
CA GLU A 452 16.48 15.42 -3.31
C GLU A 452 15.80 15.94 -4.58
N ASP A 453 14.54 16.33 -4.46
CA ASP A 453 13.77 16.88 -5.55
C ASP A 453 13.91 18.41 -5.56
N ALA A 454 14.09 18.98 -6.76
CA ALA A 454 14.07 20.42 -6.97
C ALA A 454 12.65 20.97 -7.16
N THR A 455 11.64 20.13 -7.41
CA THR A 455 10.25 20.60 -7.48
C THR A 455 9.75 21.03 -6.10
N LYS A 456 8.98 22.12 -6.07
CA LYS A 456 8.49 22.72 -4.84
C LYS A 456 7.22 21.99 -4.40
N PRO A 457 7.15 21.42 -3.18
CA PRO A 457 5.95 20.75 -2.71
C PRO A 457 4.80 21.75 -2.60
N ARG A 458 3.63 21.38 -3.10
CA ARG A 458 2.41 22.19 -2.95
C ARG A 458 1.91 22.04 -1.51
N ARG A 459 2.01 23.11 -0.73
CA ARG A 459 1.60 23.10 0.68
C ARG A 459 0.09 23.19 0.83
N GLN A 460 -0.47 22.37 1.71
CA GLN A 460 -1.91 22.39 2.03
C GLN A 460 -2.25 23.49 3.05
N SER A 461 -1.33 23.80 3.96
CA SER A 461 -1.42 24.94 4.86
C SER A 461 -0.70 26.16 4.29
N GLN A 462 -1.14 27.36 4.69
CA GLN A 462 -0.46 28.64 4.42
C GLN A 462 0.39 29.13 5.61
N VAL A 463 0.37 28.41 6.74
CA VAL A 463 0.94 28.85 8.03
C VAL A 463 1.95 27.85 8.58
N CYS A 464 1.67 26.55 8.39
CA CYS A 464 2.42 25.44 8.99
C CYS A 464 3.05 24.56 7.89
N GLY A 465 4.38 24.48 7.84
CA GLY A 465 5.12 23.69 6.85
C GLY A 465 5.58 22.34 7.39
N TRP A 466 5.60 21.32 6.54
CA TRP A 466 6.12 19.98 6.85
C TRP A 466 7.39 19.67 6.06
N VAL A 467 8.48 19.42 6.78
CA VAL A 467 9.80 19.22 6.19
C VAL A 467 10.35 17.88 6.67
N ASN A 468 10.45 16.90 5.76
CA ASN A 468 11.15 15.65 6.09
C ASN A 468 12.63 15.98 6.31
N VAL A 469 13.27 15.36 7.30
CA VAL A 469 14.73 15.48 7.53
C VAL A 469 15.43 14.12 7.40
N ILE A 470 14.69 13.03 7.58
CA ILE A 470 15.14 11.66 7.40
C ILE A 470 14.00 10.84 6.81
N TYR A 471 14.34 9.95 5.87
CA TYR A 471 13.44 8.96 5.29
C TYR A 471 13.83 7.56 5.76
N GLY A 472 12.89 6.62 5.69
CA GLY A 472 13.13 5.20 5.99
C GLY A 472 13.35 4.90 7.48
N CYS A 473 13.50 3.62 7.81
CA CYS A 473 13.65 3.18 9.20
C CYS A 473 14.44 1.86 9.27
N ASN A 474 15.55 1.84 10.02
CA ASN A 474 16.40 0.66 10.21
C ASN A 474 16.05 -0.13 11.48
N GLU A 475 14.95 0.23 12.15
CA GLU A 475 14.42 -0.51 13.28
C GLU A 475 14.01 -1.94 12.88
N ARG A 476 14.13 -2.87 13.81
CA ARG A 476 13.71 -4.27 13.63
C ARG A 476 12.59 -4.63 14.61
N CYS A 477 11.66 -3.70 14.80
CA CYS A 477 10.52 -3.92 15.70
C CYS A 477 9.62 -5.03 15.12
N THR A 478 9.32 -6.05 15.92
CA THR A 478 8.70 -7.30 15.46
C THR A 478 7.26 -7.16 14.96
N TYR A 479 6.61 -6.04 15.23
CA TYR A 479 5.27 -5.69 14.74
C TYR A 479 5.26 -4.67 13.58
N CYS A 480 6.40 -4.07 13.23
CA CYS A 480 6.42 -2.85 12.42
C CYS A 480 6.73 -3.13 10.95
N ILE A 481 5.82 -2.71 10.06
CA ILE A 481 5.96 -2.85 8.60
C ILE A 481 6.71 -1.67 7.94
N VAL A 482 7.08 -0.63 8.70
CA VAL A 482 7.73 0.57 8.17
C VAL A 482 9.09 0.30 7.49
N PRO A 483 9.98 -0.57 8.02
CA PRO A 483 11.28 -0.84 7.39
C PRO A 483 11.17 -1.41 5.97
N THR A 484 10.16 -2.26 5.71
CA THR A 484 9.91 -2.84 4.39
C THR A 484 9.07 -1.95 3.48
N THR A 485 8.29 -1.02 4.04
CA THR A 485 7.40 -0.14 3.25
C THR A 485 7.91 1.28 3.02
N ARG A 486 8.95 1.73 3.74
CA ARG A 486 9.59 3.05 3.54
C ARG A 486 11.12 2.98 3.32
N GLY A 487 11.69 1.78 3.29
CA GLY A 487 13.10 1.55 3.00
C GLY A 487 14.06 1.89 4.14
N VAL A 488 15.35 1.87 3.83
CA VAL A 488 16.46 2.11 4.76
C VAL A 488 16.55 3.58 5.18
N GLU A 489 17.12 3.84 6.36
CA GLU A 489 17.32 5.23 6.82
C GLU A 489 18.24 6.01 5.89
N GLN A 490 17.77 7.19 5.46
CA GLN A 490 18.52 8.15 4.65
C GLN A 490 18.28 9.56 5.19
N SER A 491 19.31 10.19 5.74
CA SER A 491 19.27 11.58 6.21
C SER A 491 19.42 12.56 5.05
N ARG A 492 18.65 13.64 5.06
CA ARG A 492 18.81 14.74 4.10
C ARG A 492 20.00 15.64 4.47
N PRO A 493 20.66 16.28 3.49
CA PRO A 493 21.67 17.31 3.76
C PRO A 493 21.12 18.43 4.66
N VAL A 494 21.95 18.97 5.55
CA VAL A 494 21.55 20.07 6.44
C VAL A 494 21.19 21.30 5.62
N GLU A 495 21.98 21.53 4.58
CA GLU A 495 21.91 22.64 3.65
C GLU A 495 20.54 22.68 2.94
N SER A 496 20.11 21.54 2.35
CA SER A 496 18.82 21.40 1.70
C SER A 496 17.62 21.59 2.65
N ILE A 497 17.74 21.12 3.90
CA ILE A 497 16.71 21.36 4.94
C ILE A 497 16.62 22.86 5.29
N VAL A 498 17.77 23.53 5.44
CA VAL A 498 17.83 24.96 5.76
C VAL A 498 17.30 25.80 4.60
N GLU A 499 17.61 25.45 3.36
CA GLU A 499 17.09 26.10 2.16
C GLU A 499 15.56 25.97 2.08
N GLU A 500 15.00 24.77 2.24
CA GLU A 500 13.55 24.53 2.23
C GLU A 500 12.83 25.31 3.35
N VAL A 501 13.37 25.33 4.57
CA VAL A 501 12.78 26.10 5.68
C VAL A 501 12.90 27.61 5.47
N THR A 502 14.04 28.09 4.95
CA THR A 502 14.23 29.52 4.65
C THR A 502 13.27 29.97 3.56
N GLU A 503 13.02 29.15 2.54
CA GLU A 503 12.01 29.45 1.53
C GLU A 503 10.60 29.49 2.12
N LEU A 504 10.21 28.49 2.94
CA LEU A 504 8.90 28.49 3.61
C LEU A 504 8.68 29.76 4.44
N VAL A 505 9.68 30.18 5.23
CA VAL A 505 9.62 31.43 6.00
C VAL A 505 9.50 32.65 5.08
N GLY A 506 10.22 32.68 3.95
CA GLY A 506 10.10 33.70 2.93
C GLY A 506 8.72 33.77 2.25
N GLN A 507 8.01 32.64 2.18
CA GLN A 507 6.61 32.56 1.73
C GLN A 507 5.58 32.94 2.82
N GLY A 508 6.03 33.24 4.05
CA GLY A 508 5.19 33.70 5.16
C GLY A 508 4.82 32.64 6.20
N PHE A 509 5.27 31.39 6.03
CA PHE A 509 5.04 30.32 7.02
C PHE A 509 5.66 30.67 8.37
N LYS A 510 5.00 30.25 9.45
CA LYS A 510 5.37 30.61 10.84
C LYS A 510 5.81 29.42 11.67
N GLU A 511 5.20 28.26 11.46
CA GLU A 511 5.58 27.01 12.12
C GLU A 511 6.12 26.01 11.09
N VAL A 512 7.24 25.37 11.39
CA VAL A 512 7.74 24.20 10.65
C VAL A 512 7.75 22.99 11.57
N THR A 513 7.22 21.86 11.10
CA THR A 513 7.40 20.56 11.75
C THR A 513 8.40 19.72 10.98
N LEU A 514 9.49 19.32 11.65
CA LEU A 514 10.46 18.36 11.13
C LEU A 514 9.89 16.94 11.23
N LEU A 515 9.94 16.22 10.12
CA LEU A 515 9.35 14.90 9.93
C LEU A 515 10.40 13.82 9.64
N GLY A 516 10.11 12.59 10.07
CA GLY A 516 10.83 11.38 9.68
C GLY A 516 10.19 10.16 10.34
N GLN A 517 10.58 8.94 9.95
CA GLN A 517 10.06 7.73 10.63
C GLN A 517 10.73 7.50 12.00
N ASN A 518 11.97 7.97 12.15
CA ASN A 518 12.80 7.85 13.36
C ASN A 518 13.74 9.07 13.42
N ILE A 519 13.24 10.22 13.89
CA ILE A 519 13.94 11.49 13.69
C ILE A 519 15.27 11.59 14.46
N ASP A 520 15.35 10.90 15.61
CA ASP A 520 16.55 10.84 16.44
C ASP A 520 17.73 10.10 15.78
N ALA A 521 17.48 9.34 14.69
CA ALA A 521 18.53 8.71 13.90
C ALA A 521 19.22 9.65 12.90
N TYR A 522 18.72 10.89 12.72
CA TYR A 522 19.27 11.86 11.77
C TYR A 522 20.79 12.07 11.94
N GLY A 523 21.51 11.98 10.82
CA GLY A 523 22.93 12.24 10.73
C GLY A 523 23.84 11.04 11.04
N ARG A 524 23.29 9.87 11.35
CA ARG A 524 24.09 8.67 11.72
C ARG A 524 24.72 7.94 10.52
N ASP A 525 24.08 8.05 9.36
CA ASP A 525 24.48 7.60 8.03
C ASP A 525 25.43 8.58 7.32
N MET A 526 25.37 9.87 7.68
CA MET A 526 26.21 10.93 7.10
C MET A 526 27.70 10.81 7.45
N LYS A 527 28.56 11.39 6.60
CA LYS A 527 30.02 11.51 6.79
C LYS A 527 30.45 12.96 6.54
N PRO A 528 30.92 13.72 7.54
CA PRO A 528 30.96 13.37 8.97
C PRO A 528 29.55 13.19 9.55
N LYS A 529 29.45 12.41 10.63
CA LYS A 529 28.18 12.20 11.33
C LYS A 529 27.67 13.50 11.94
N ARG A 530 26.35 13.68 11.91
CA ARG A 530 25.63 14.80 12.55
C ARG A 530 24.71 14.27 13.66
N LYS A 531 24.12 15.18 14.43
CA LYS A 531 23.09 14.87 15.43
C LYS A 531 21.83 15.66 15.14
N PHE A 532 20.67 15.08 15.42
CA PHE A 532 19.39 15.77 15.33
C PHE A 532 19.34 17.05 16.21
N SER A 533 19.93 17.02 17.40
CA SER A 533 20.05 18.19 18.28
C SER A 533 20.68 19.40 17.62
N ASP A 534 21.67 19.17 16.76
CA ASP A 534 22.44 20.24 16.12
C ASP A 534 21.63 20.82 14.95
N LEU A 535 20.94 19.96 14.18
CA LEU A 535 19.99 20.37 13.15
C LEU A 535 18.86 21.24 13.74
N MET A 536 18.27 20.84 14.87
CA MET A 536 17.22 21.62 15.54
C MET A 536 17.66 23.05 15.87
N ARG A 537 18.90 23.22 16.34
CA ARG A 537 19.46 24.55 16.65
C ARG A 537 19.73 25.38 15.39
N ILE A 538 20.23 24.75 14.33
CA ILE A 538 20.47 25.40 13.04
C ILE A 538 19.15 25.88 12.44
N VAL A 539 18.16 25.00 12.31
CA VAL A 539 16.83 25.33 11.74
C VAL A 539 16.10 26.33 12.63
N GLY A 540 16.15 26.15 13.95
CA GLY A 540 15.49 27.05 14.91
C GLY A 540 16.11 28.45 14.99
N SER A 541 17.28 28.67 14.40
CA SER A 541 17.95 29.98 14.29
C SER A 541 17.65 30.70 12.97
N ILE A 542 16.84 30.13 12.06
CA ILE A 542 16.49 30.75 10.78
C ILE A 542 15.66 32.03 11.03
N PRO A 543 16.10 33.21 10.59
CA PRO A 543 15.39 34.46 10.83
C PRO A 543 13.98 34.45 10.25
N GLY A 544 12.99 34.82 11.06
CA GLY A 544 11.56 34.87 10.67
C GLY A 544 10.78 33.58 10.94
N LEU A 545 11.43 32.46 11.28
CA LEU A 545 10.75 31.30 11.83
C LEU A 545 10.26 31.62 13.24
N GLU A 546 8.96 31.50 13.49
CA GLU A 546 8.39 31.72 14.84
C GLU A 546 8.37 30.44 15.67
N ARG A 547 8.14 29.29 15.01
CA ARG A 547 8.01 28.00 15.68
C ARG A 547 8.65 26.83 14.93
N LEU A 548 9.33 25.98 15.68
CA LEU A 548 9.92 24.73 15.23
C LEU A 548 9.35 23.58 16.07
N ARG A 549 8.71 22.61 15.41
CA ARG A 549 8.21 21.38 16.01
C ARG A 549 8.96 20.18 15.40
N PHE A 550 8.91 19.06 16.09
CA PHE A 550 9.26 17.76 15.54
C PHE A 550 8.30 16.69 16.08
N VAL A 551 8.25 15.54 15.43
CA VAL A 551 7.49 14.36 15.85
C VAL A 551 8.34 13.10 15.67
N THR A 552 7.79 11.93 16.02
CA THR A 552 8.39 10.61 15.75
C THR A 552 9.81 10.43 16.30
N SER A 553 9.99 10.75 17.58
CA SER A 553 11.17 10.33 18.34
C SER A 553 11.17 8.82 18.64
N HIS A 554 12.34 8.28 18.97
CA HIS A 554 12.52 6.88 19.34
C HIS A 554 13.39 6.77 20.61
N PRO A 555 12.90 6.25 21.74
CA PRO A 555 13.64 6.31 23.03
C PRO A 555 15.03 5.64 23.03
N ARG A 556 15.27 4.69 22.11
CA ARG A 556 16.58 4.09 21.85
C ARG A 556 17.64 5.10 21.40
N TYR A 557 17.23 6.11 20.64
CA TYR A 557 18.12 7.07 19.97
C TYR A 557 17.97 8.50 20.48
N MET A 558 16.82 8.85 21.07
CA MET A 558 16.59 10.15 21.67
C MET A 558 17.67 10.46 22.72
N SER A 559 18.58 11.35 22.35
CA SER A 559 19.66 11.81 23.21
C SER A 559 19.15 12.91 24.12
N LEU A 560 19.72 13.05 25.32
CA LEU A 560 19.36 14.15 26.22
C LEU A 560 19.65 15.53 25.59
N GLY A 561 20.58 15.59 24.62
CA GLY A 561 20.84 16.77 23.81
C GLY A 561 19.69 17.22 22.92
N VAL A 562 18.70 16.36 22.62
CA VAL A 562 17.45 16.77 21.94
C VAL A 562 16.54 17.53 22.90
N VAL A 563 16.49 17.12 24.17
CA VAL A 563 15.75 17.85 25.22
C VAL A 563 16.38 19.22 25.47
N ASP A 564 17.71 19.28 25.54
CA ASP A 564 18.43 20.55 25.64
C ASP A 564 18.30 21.38 24.34
N ALA A 565 18.22 20.73 23.16
CA ALA A 565 17.95 21.42 21.90
C ALA A 565 16.62 22.16 21.92
N VAL A 566 15.54 21.55 22.42
CA VAL A 566 14.25 22.24 22.62
C VAL A 566 14.40 23.36 23.65
N ALA A 567 14.97 23.06 24.82
CA ALA A 567 15.00 24.01 25.94
C ALA A 567 15.80 25.31 25.68
N ASP A 568 16.89 25.24 24.91
CA ASP A 568 17.72 26.44 24.62
C ASP A 568 17.47 27.07 23.22
N THR A 569 16.45 26.62 22.48
CA THR A 569 16.13 27.16 21.15
C THR A 569 14.79 27.91 21.22
N PRO A 570 14.74 29.26 21.18
CA PRO A 570 13.52 30.03 21.47
C PRO A 570 12.32 29.75 20.56
N THR A 571 12.56 29.28 19.33
CA THR A 571 11.52 28.89 18.37
C THR A 571 11.02 27.47 18.63
N ALA A 572 11.73 26.62 19.38
CA ALA A 572 11.34 25.23 19.56
C ALA A 572 10.09 25.13 20.44
N CYS A 573 9.09 24.42 19.94
CA CYS A 573 7.87 24.11 20.67
C CYS A 573 8.18 23.14 21.83
N GLU A 574 7.67 23.47 23.03
CA GLU A 574 7.71 22.64 24.24
C GLU A 574 6.78 21.40 24.13
N TYR A 575 7.04 20.57 23.13
CA TYR A 575 6.24 19.42 22.75
C TYR A 575 7.15 18.26 22.37
N PHE A 576 6.97 17.14 23.04
CA PHE A 576 7.71 15.91 22.82
C PHE A 576 6.74 14.78 22.51
N HIS A 577 6.95 14.10 21.39
CA HIS A 577 6.22 12.88 21.04
C HIS A 577 7.15 11.68 21.14
N ILE A 578 7.04 10.92 22.24
CA ILE A 578 8.00 9.88 22.65
C ILE A 578 7.27 8.54 22.82
N PRO A 579 7.11 7.73 21.75
CA PRO A 579 6.45 6.43 21.80
C PRO A 579 7.21 5.38 22.64
N PHE A 580 6.71 5.13 23.85
CA PHE A 580 7.21 4.06 24.72
C PHE A 580 6.69 2.68 24.33
N GLN A 581 5.51 2.59 23.68
CA GLN A 581 4.87 1.35 23.18
C GLN A 581 4.38 0.36 24.26
N SER A 582 5.17 0.05 25.29
CA SER A 582 4.77 -0.79 26.43
C SER A 582 5.56 -0.41 27.69
N GLY A 583 4.98 -0.62 28.88
CA GLY A 583 5.67 -0.41 30.15
C GLY A 583 6.54 -1.58 30.61
N SER A 584 6.32 -2.78 30.08
CA SER A 584 7.08 -3.97 30.46
C SER A 584 8.38 -4.10 29.68
N ASN A 585 9.49 -4.29 30.39
CA ASN A 585 10.78 -4.60 29.78
C ASN A 585 10.79 -5.93 29.01
N ALA A 586 9.95 -6.91 29.41
CA ALA A 586 9.82 -8.17 28.68
C ALA A 586 9.13 -7.95 27.31
N ILE A 587 8.05 -7.17 27.31
CA ILE A 587 7.31 -6.84 26.07
C ILE A 587 8.11 -5.88 25.18
N LEU A 588 8.81 -4.89 25.73
CA LEU A 588 9.72 -4.03 24.96
C LEU A 588 10.83 -4.82 24.25
N ASN A 589 11.36 -5.87 24.91
CA ASN A 589 12.34 -6.77 24.32
C ASN A 589 11.73 -7.62 23.20
N ALA A 590 10.57 -8.24 23.45
CA ALA A 590 9.84 -9.02 22.45
C ALA A 590 9.39 -8.17 21.23
N MET A 591 9.00 -6.92 21.46
CA MET A 591 8.72 -5.92 20.43
C MET A 591 9.96 -5.48 19.64
N GLY A 592 11.19 -5.80 20.08
CA GLY A 592 12.44 -5.38 19.45
C GLY A 592 12.74 -3.88 19.59
N ARG A 593 12.29 -3.22 20.67
CA ARG A 593 12.38 -1.76 20.86
C ARG A 593 13.78 -1.24 21.24
N GLY A 594 14.66 -2.11 21.71
CA GLY A 594 16.05 -1.79 22.04
C GLY A 594 16.25 -0.69 23.08
N HIS A 595 15.28 -0.49 23.98
CA HIS A 595 15.34 0.37 25.15
C HIS A 595 14.49 -0.24 26.27
N THR A 596 14.62 0.30 27.49
CA THR A 596 13.89 -0.15 28.67
C THR A 596 12.98 0.95 29.23
N ARG A 597 12.08 0.57 30.14
CA ARG A 597 11.27 1.44 30.99
C ARG A 597 12.10 2.55 31.63
N GLU A 598 13.23 2.20 32.24
CA GLU A 598 14.09 3.14 32.97
C GLU A 598 14.77 4.12 32.02
N LYS A 599 15.17 3.65 30.83
CA LYS A 599 15.70 4.52 29.76
C LYS A 599 14.63 5.52 29.30
N PHE A 600 13.38 5.09 29.12
CA PHE A 600 12.28 6.00 28.79
C PHE A 600 12.01 7.02 29.91
N LEU A 601 11.88 6.56 31.17
CA LEU A 601 11.64 7.43 32.32
C LEU A 601 12.77 8.47 32.52
N SER A 602 14.04 8.12 32.30
CA SER A 602 15.15 9.09 32.39
C SER A 602 15.10 10.19 31.32
N ILE A 603 14.49 9.93 30.15
CA ILE A 603 14.24 10.95 29.14
C ILE A 603 13.11 11.87 29.61
N VAL A 604 12.01 11.30 30.12
CA VAL A 604 10.89 12.08 30.68
C VAL A 604 11.34 12.95 31.85
N GLU A 605 12.17 12.41 32.74
CA GLU A 605 12.76 13.15 33.85
C GLU A 605 13.61 14.33 33.34
N ARG A 606 14.45 14.13 32.32
CA ARG A 606 15.23 15.22 31.70
C ARG A 606 14.31 16.29 31.09
N VAL A 607 13.21 15.90 30.44
CA VAL A 607 12.20 16.83 29.92
C VAL A 607 11.59 17.63 31.06
N ARG A 608 11.04 16.97 32.09
CA ARG A 608 10.40 17.64 33.24
C ARG A 608 11.37 18.51 34.05
N ASN A 609 12.65 18.16 34.14
CA ASN A 609 13.66 18.96 34.83
C ASN A 609 14.12 20.20 34.04
N ARG A 610 13.98 20.21 32.71
CA ARG A 610 14.38 21.34 31.86
C ARG A 610 13.20 22.22 31.44
N LEU A 611 12.03 21.59 31.26
CA LEU A 611 10.78 22.18 30.81
C LEU A 611 9.62 21.51 31.59
N PRO A 612 9.35 21.93 32.84
CA PRO A 612 8.41 21.25 33.73
C PRO A 612 7.01 21.06 33.13
N ASP A 613 6.51 22.09 32.45
CA ASP A 613 5.16 22.11 31.90
C ASP A 613 5.02 21.51 30.50
N ALA A 614 6.13 21.27 29.77
CA ALA A 614 6.14 20.77 28.38
C ALA A 614 5.17 19.63 28.11
N ALA A 615 4.55 19.64 26.94
CA ALA A 615 3.65 18.59 26.52
C ALA A 615 4.44 17.31 26.19
N ILE A 616 4.08 16.20 26.85
CA ILE A 616 4.61 14.87 26.53
C ILE A 616 3.46 14.03 26.01
N THR A 617 3.62 13.53 24.78
CA THR A 617 2.69 12.61 24.14
C THR A 617 3.42 11.34 23.73
N ALA A 618 2.70 10.25 23.46
CA ALA A 618 3.28 8.96 23.13
C ALA A 618 2.32 8.09 22.31
N ASP A 619 2.82 6.96 21.82
CA ASP A 619 1.99 5.83 21.38
C ASP A 619 2.17 4.64 22.33
N VAL A 620 1.10 3.86 22.51
CA VAL A 620 1.07 2.61 23.28
C VAL A 620 0.32 1.52 22.51
N ILE A 621 0.85 0.29 22.52
CA ILE A 621 0.22 -0.91 21.95
C ILE A 621 -0.11 -1.86 23.11
N VAL A 622 -1.37 -2.30 23.18
CA VAL A 622 -1.86 -3.27 24.17
C VAL A 622 -2.20 -4.61 23.52
N GLY A 623 -2.15 -5.67 24.32
CA GLY A 623 -2.45 -7.03 23.86
C GLY A 623 -1.43 -7.57 22.87
N PHE A 624 -0.16 -7.14 22.98
CA PHE A 624 0.93 -7.69 22.19
C PHE A 624 1.09 -9.21 22.49
N PRO A 625 1.56 -10.05 21.54
CA PRO A 625 1.57 -11.50 21.76
C PRO A 625 2.44 -11.89 22.98
N GLY A 626 1.83 -12.59 23.93
CA GLY A 626 2.42 -12.95 25.23
C GLY A 626 2.28 -11.91 26.36
N GLU A 627 1.62 -10.77 26.14
CA GLU A 627 1.43 -9.72 27.15
C GLU A 627 0.55 -10.19 28.32
N THR A 628 1.15 -10.38 29.50
CA THR A 628 0.43 -10.76 30.71
C THR A 628 -0.31 -9.57 31.33
N GLU A 629 -1.18 -9.82 32.31
CA GLU A 629 -1.83 -8.72 33.03
C GLU A 629 -0.82 -7.87 33.81
N GLN A 630 0.27 -8.45 34.32
CA GLN A 630 1.33 -7.67 34.97
C GLN A 630 2.03 -6.73 33.98
N ASP A 631 2.32 -7.19 32.75
CA ASP A 631 2.93 -6.34 31.72
C ASP A 631 2.02 -5.15 31.34
N PHE A 632 0.70 -5.37 31.38
CA PHE A 632 -0.30 -4.33 31.17
C PHE A 632 -0.38 -3.37 32.37
N LEU A 633 -0.34 -3.87 33.61
CA LEU A 633 -0.29 -3.03 34.82
C LEU A 633 0.98 -2.16 34.85
N ASP A 634 2.13 -2.70 34.45
CA ASP A 634 3.38 -1.93 34.29
C ASP A 634 3.22 -0.80 33.26
N THR A 635 2.42 -1.02 32.22
CA THR A 635 2.09 -0.02 31.19
C THR A 635 1.21 1.11 31.76
N LEU A 636 0.21 0.78 32.58
CA LEU A 636 -0.60 1.77 33.32
C LEU A 636 0.23 2.57 34.33
N ASP A 637 1.20 1.94 35.00
CA ASP A 637 2.11 2.62 35.94
C ASP A 637 3.00 3.68 35.26
N ILE A 638 3.49 3.45 34.02
CA ILE A 638 4.17 4.53 33.27
C ILE A 638 3.20 5.69 33.05
N MET A 639 1.96 5.42 32.65
CA MET A 639 0.98 6.47 32.37
C MET A 639 0.70 7.31 33.62
N GLU A 640 0.46 6.69 34.79
CA GLU A 640 0.24 7.44 36.03
C GLU A 640 1.47 8.21 36.54
N GLN A 641 2.69 7.71 36.31
CA GLN A 641 3.91 8.44 36.66
C GLN A 641 4.16 9.65 35.74
N VAL A 642 3.98 9.50 34.43
CA VAL A 642 4.31 10.54 33.44
C VAL A 642 3.20 11.58 33.27
N LYS A 643 1.94 11.14 33.43
CA LYS A 643 0.70 11.89 33.14
C LYS A 643 0.77 12.60 31.80
N PHE A 644 0.68 11.80 30.74
CA PHE A 644 0.76 12.29 29.36
C PHE A 644 -0.32 13.32 29.03
N ASP A 645 0.04 14.28 28.19
CA ASP A 645 -0.88 15.30 27.66
C ASP A 645 -1.81 14.71 26.57
N SER A 646 -1.37 13.62 25.93
CA SER A 646 -2.17 12.71 25.07
C SER A 646 -1.37 11.45 24.75
N VAL A 647 -2.02 10.28 24.73
CA VAL A 647 -1.45 9.03 24.20
C VAL A 647 -2.29 8.53 23.02
N ASN A 648 -1.63 8.11 21.93
CA ASN A 648 -2.28 7.35 20.87
C ASN A 648 -2.30 5.87 21.29
N THR A 649 -3.49 5.28 21.32
CA THR A 649 -3.70 3.94 21.86
C THR A 649 -4.11 2.98 20.75
N ALA A 650 -3.49 1.81 20.66
CA ALA A 650 -3.89 0.76 19.73
C ALA A 650 -3.90 -0.61 20.42
N ALA A 651 -4.85 -1.47 20.06
CA ALA A 651 -4.69 -2.91 20.27
C ALA A 651 -3.71 -3.47 19.22
N TYR A 652 -2.95 -4.49 19.58
CA TYR A 652 -2.07 -5.16 18.65
C TYR A 652 -2.87 -5.87 17.55
N SER A 653 -2.64 -5.45 16.30
CA SER A 653 -3.15 -6.09 15.10
C SER A 653 -1.99 -6.72 14.31
N PRO A 654 -2.06 -8.01 13.96
CA PRO A 654 -1.03 -8.68 13.17
C PRO A 654 -0.97 -8.08 11.76
N ARG A 655 0.24 -7.75 11.30
CA ARG A 655 0.48 -7.20 9.97
C ARG A 655 1.13 -8.28 9.09
N PRO A 656 0.71 -8.44 7.82
CA PRO A 656 1.38 -9.36 6.90
C PRO A 656 2.90 -9.13 6.88
N ASN A 657 3.67 -10.21 6.84
CA ASN A 657 5.14 -10.20 6.79
C ASN A 657 5.85 -9.58 8.01
N THR A 658 5.19 -9.33 9.15
CA THR A 658 5.87 -8.96 10.40
C THR A 658 6.10 -10.16 11.32
N PRO A 659 7.27 -10.28 12.00
CA PRO A 659 7.58 -11.45 12.83
C PRO A 659 6.52 -11.79 13.89
N ALA A 660 5.97 -10.80 14.59
CA ALA A 660 4.98 -11.02 15.66
C ALA A 660 3.60 -11.46 15.14
N ALA A 661 3.33 -11.39 13.84
CA ALA A 661 2.05 -11.81 13.26
C ALA A 661 1.88 -13.34 13.26
N THR A 662 2.98 -14.10 13.29
CA THR A 662 2.97 -15.57 13.23
C THR A 662 3.27 -16.24 14.58
N TRP A 663 3.31 -15.48 15.68
CA TRP A 663 3.55 -16.05 17.01
C TRP A 663 2.27 -16.67 17.57
N GLU A 664 2.38 -17.85 18.18
CA GLU A 664 1.22 -18.63 18.66
C GLU A 664 0.51 -18.00 19.87
N ASN A 665 1.24 -17.24 20.69
CA ASN A 665 0.75 -16.61 21.93
C ASN A 665 -0.02 -15.30 21.69
N GLN A 666 -0.84 -15.25 20.62
CA GLN A 666 -1.77 -14.15 20.38
C GLN A 666 -2.77 -14.03 21.54
N LEU A 667 -3.07 -12.81 21.94
CA LEU A 667 -4.18 -12.54 22.85
C LEU A 667 -5.50 -12.51 22.09
N ASP A 668 -6.56 -12.95 22.76
CA ASP A 668 -7.92 -12.87 22.27
C ASP A 668 -8.42 -11.41 22.19
N GLU A 669 -9.49 -11.23 21.44
CA GLU A 669 -10.04 -9.90 21.14
C GLU A 669 -10.77 -9.26 22.35
N GLU A 670 -11.31 -10.07 23.28
CA GLU A 670 -11.97 -9.56 24.49
C GLU A 670 -10.93 -8.93 25.45
N THR A 671 -9.81 -9.63 25.69
CA THR A 671 -8.67 -9.13 26.46
C THR A 671 -8.08 -7.85 25.84
N LYS A 672 -7.92 -7.80 24.51
CA LYS A 672 -7.46 -6.60 23.79
C LYS A 672 -8.41 -5.42 24.00
N GLN A 673 -9.71 -5.64 23.90
CA GLN A 673 -10.72 -4.60 24.07
C GLN A 673 -10.85 -4.12 25.52
N ASP A 674 -10.69 -4.99 26.52
CA ASP A 674 -10.63 -4.57 27.93
C ASP A 674 -9.43 -3.66 28.20
N ARG A 675 -8.24 -4.10 27.80
CA ARG A 675 -7.00 -3.31 27.99
C ARG A 675 -7.05 -1.98 27.27
N LEU A 676 -7.55 -1.96 26.03
CA LEU A 676 -7.69 -0.73 25.25
C LEU A 676 -8.69 0.24 25.90
N ARG A 677 -9.79 -0.27 26.49
CA ARG A 677 -10.77 0.55 27.23
C ARG A 677 -10.13 1.19 28.47
N ARG A 678 -9.47 0.38 29.30
CA ARG A 678 -8.80 0.81 30.56
C ARG A 678 -7.71 1.86 30.29
N ILE A 679 -6.89 1.67 29.25
CA ILE A 679 -5.89 2.67 28.84
C ILE A 679 -6.54 3.95 28.31
N ASN A 680 -7.64 3.87 27.55
CA ASN A 680 -8.33 5.05 27.05
C ASN A 680 -8.98 5.90 28.16
N GLU A 681 -9.57 5.25 29.15
CA GLU A 681 -10.11 5.92 30.34
C GLU A 681 -9.00 6.67 31.10
N LEU A 682 -7.85 6.04 31.30
CA LEU A 682 -6.69 6.63 31.97
C LEU A 682 -6.07 7.79 31.16
N ASN A 683 -5.89 7.60 29.85
CA ASN A 683 -5.42 8.63 28.93
C ASN A 683 -6.32 9.88 28.95
N LEU A 684 -7.65 9.69 28.95
CA LEU A 684 -8.60 10.80 29.01
C LEU A 684 -8.55 11.54 30.35
N LYS A 685 -8.39 10.81 31.47
CA LYS A 685 -8.15 11.38 32.80
C LYS A 685 -6.90 12.27 32.79
N HIS A 686 -5.76 11.73 32.35
CA HIS A 686 -4.49 12.48 32.30
C HIS A 686 -4.56 13.70 31.39
N ALA A 687 -5.07 13.55 30.17
CA ALA A 687 -5.19 14.66 29.22
C ALA A 687 -6.10 15.79 29.77
N THR A 688 -7.13 15.44 30.56
CA THR A 688 -7.99 16.40 31.26
C THR A 688 -7.23 17.09 32.41
N GLU A 689 -6.54 16.34 33.28
CA GLU A 689 -5.70 16.90 34.36
C GLU A 689 -4.63 17.84 33.82
N ARG A 690 -3.97 17.46 32.72
CA ARG A 690 -2.89 18.24 32.09
C ARG A 690 -3.38 19.56 31.50
N ARG A 691 -4.54 19.56 30.83
CA ARG A 691 -5.17 20.76 30.25
C ARG A 691 -5.86 21.65 31.28
N ALA A 692 -6.40 21.11 32.37
CA ALA A 692 -7.01 21.91 33.44
C ALA A 692 -6.06 22.98 34.01
N ARG A 693 -4.75 22.71 34.00
CA ARG A 693 -3.70 23.65 34.43
C ARG A 693 -3.57 24.89 33.53
N MET A 694 -4.16 24.87 32.32
CA MET A 694 -4.22 26.04 31.43
C MET A 694 -5.33 27.01 31.82
N MET A 695 -6.28 26.63 32.67
CA MET A 695 -7.39 27.47 33.10
C MET A 695 -6.89 28.80 33.70
N GLY A 696 -7.44 29.91 33.22
CA GLY A 696 -7.08 31.28 33.65
C GLY A 696 -5.73 31.79 33.14
N ARG A 697 -4.89 30.93 32.53
CA ARG A 697 -3.57 31.33 31.98
C ARG A 697 -3.73 32.07 30.64
N VAL A 698 -2.75 32.91 30.34
CA VAL A 698 -2.60 33.55 29.02
C VAL A 698 -1.59 32.75 28.20
N VAL A 699 -1.99 32.29 27.02
CA VAL A 699 -1.15 31.48 26.12
C VAL A 699 -1.03 32.13 24.75
N LYS A 700 0.14 31.98 24.11
CA LYS A 700 0.40 32.46 22.74
C LYS A 700 -0.13 31.41 21.75
N VAL A 701 -1.12 31.77 20.94
CA VAL A 701 -1.79 30.89 19.97
C VAL A 701 -1.43 31.31 18.56
N LEU A 702 -0.93 30.37 17.74
CA LEU A 702 -0.76 30.59 16.30
C LEU A 702 -2.10 30.28 15.62
N VAL A 703 -2.68 31.28 14.97
CA VAL A 703 -3.98 31.13 14.30
C VAL A 703 -3.79 30.46 12.94
N GLU A 704 -4.55 29.40 12.68
CA GLU A 704 -4.39 28.56 11.49
C GLU A 704 -5.62 28.60 10.58
N GLU A 705 -6.83 28.43 11.14
CA GLU A 705 -8.06 28.18 10.37
C GLU A 705 -9.31 28.81 11.01
N ARG A 706 -10.44 28.87 10.26
CA ARG A 706 -11.76 29.23 10.79
C ARG A 706 -12.35 28.03 11.55
N ASN A 707 -13.03 28.25 12.67
CA ASN A 707 -13.74 27.19 13.37
C ASN A 707 -14.96 26.74 12.54
N VAL A 708 -14.89 25.52 12.00
CA VAL A 708 -15.92 24.91 11.14
C VAL A 708 -17.30 24.83 11.83
N LYS A 709 -17.34 24.69 13.16
CA LYS A 709 -18.60 24.59 13.93
C LYS A 709 -19.18 25.94 14.32
N VAL A 710 -18.35 26.95 14.51
CA VAL A 710 -18.73 28.30 14.97
C VAL A 710 -17.97 29.32 14.13
N PRO A 711 -18.47 29.73 12.95
CA PRO A 711 -17.70 30.52 11.98
C PRO A 711 -17.22 31.91 12.45
N THR A 712 -17.75 32.43 13.56
CA THR A 712 -17.30 33.67 14.24
C THR A 712 -16.03 33.47 15.08
N GLN A 713 -15.53 32.24 15.15
CA GLN A 713 -14.32 31.88 15.88
C GLN A 713 -13.22 31.43 14.93
N VAL A 714 -11.99 31.67 15.35
CA VAL A 714 -10.79 31.08 14.75
C VAL A 714 -10.32 29.88 15.56
N MET A 715 -9.52 29.03 14.92
CA MET A 715 -8.84 27.89 15.50
C MET A 715 -7.33 28.09 15.35
N GLY A 716 -6.59 27.84 16.42
CA GLY A 716 -5.14 27.87 16.41
C GLY A 716 -4.52 26.95 17.45
N ARG A 717 -3.18 26.87 17.46
CA ARG A 717 -2.44 25.99 18.38
C ARG A 717 -1.43 26.70 19.27
N THR A 718 -1.24 26.18 20.48
CA THR A 718 -0.14 26.57 21.38
C THR A 718 1.17 25.87 21.01
N THR A 719 2.30 26.27 21.63
CA THR A 719 3.58 25.54 21.53
C THR A 719 3.42 24.07 21.95
N HIS A 720 2.62 23.83 23.00
CA HIS A 720 2.24 22.52 23.52
C HIS A 720 1.34 21.69 22.58
N GLY A 721 0.91 22.24 21.44
CA GLY A 721 0.06 21.55 20.46
C GLY A 721 -1.43 21.50 20.82
N TYR A 722 -1.86 22.17 21.90
CA TYR A 722 -3.28 22.27 22.24
C TYR A 722 -4.03 23.15 21.24
N ILE A 723 -5.17 22.67 20.76
CA ILE A 723 -6.12 23.45 19.97
C ILE A 723 -6.82 24.47 20.88
N VAL A 724 -6.89 25.72 20.43
CA VAL A 724 -7.58 26.82 21.11
C VAL A 724 -8.57 27.47 20.16
N TYR A 725 -9.81 27.67 20.63
CA TYR A 725 -10.84 28.44 19.93
C TYR A 725 -11.09 29.78 20.64
N PHE A 726 -11.27 30.84 19.85
CA PHE A 726 -11.63 32.19 20.35
C PHE A 726 -12.24 33.06 19.25
N ASP A 727 -12.96 34.10 19.64
CA ASP A 727 -13.68 34.99 18.70
C ASP A 727 -12.72 35.90 17.91
N GLY A 728 -12.86 35.91 16.58
CA GLY A 728 -12.04 36.68 15.66
C GLY A 728 -12.32 36.33 14.20
N ASP A 729 -11.81 37.13 13.27
CA ASP A 729 -11.90 36.82 11.84
C ASP A 729 -10.63 36.11 11.36
N ILE A 730 -10.77 35.05 10.56
CA ILE A 730 -9.61 34.30 10.05
C ILE A 730 -8.85 35.12 9.01
N ASP A 731 -9.55 35.94 8.24
CA ASP A 731 -8.99 36.67 7.10
C ASP A 731 -8.09 37.83 7.56
N GLU A 732 -8.26 38.29 8.81
CA GLU A 732 -7.35 39.22 9.50
C GLU A 732 -6.26 38.50 10.32
N LEU A 733 -6.59 37.36 10.95
CA LEU A 733 -5.76 36.76 12.00
C LEU A 733 -4.88 35.59 11.56
N ARG A 734 -5.08 35.02 10.37
CA ARG A 734 -4.32 33.84 9.89
C ARG A 734 -2.81 34.07 9.95
N GLY A 735 -2.09 33.13 10.55
CA GLY A 735 -0.63 33.21 10.73
C GLY A 735 -0.16 34.21 11.79
N LEU A 736 -1.06 34.90 12.50
CA LEU A 736 -0.68 35.74 13.63
C LEU A 736 -0.56 34.92 14.93
N LEU A 737 0.35 35.35 15.79
CA LEU A 737 0.49 34.85 17.15
C LEU A 737 -0.27 35.76 18.12
N ILE A 738 -1.39 35.28 18.63
CA ILE A 738 -2.34 36.03 19.46
C ILE A 738 -2.27 35.53 20.91
N ASN A 739 -2.25 36.45 21.88
CA ASN A 739 -2.37 36.11 23.29
C ASN A 739 -3.84 35.86 23.63
N VAL A 740 -4.13 34.68 24.19
CA VAL A 740 -5.49 34.24 24.55
C VAL A 740 -5.51 33.85 26.01
N LYS A 741 -6.39 34.49 26.79
CA LYS A 741 -6.69 34.11 28.17
C LYS A 741 -7.70 32.97 28.16
N ILE A 742 -7.27 31.79 28.62
CA ILE A 742 -8.09 30.58 28.64
C ILE A 742 -9.14 30.69 29.74
N ASP A 743 -10.42 30.63 29.37
CA ASP A 743 -11.55 30.58 30.31
C ASP A 743 -12.28 29.23 30.30
N THR A 744 -11.95 28.35 29.36
CA THR A 744 -12.57 27.05 29.16
C THR A 744 -11.51 25.98 28.87
N THR A 745 -11.51 24.89 29.64
CA THR A 745 -10.62 23.74 29.43
C THR A 745 -11.44 22.48 29.18
N GLU A 746 -11.35 21.91 27.99
CA GLU A 746 -12.18 20.79 27.54
C GLU A 746 -11.36 19.52 27.23
N LYS A 747 -12.09 18.40 27.03
CA LYS A 747 -11.49 17.07 26.81
C LYS A 747 -10.57 16.95 25.59
N PHE A 748 -10.66 17.86 24.61
CA PHE A 748 -9.85 17.84 23.39
C PHE A 748 -9.39 19.23 22.91
N TYR A 749 -9.81 20.31 23.57
CA TYR A 749 -9.51 21.68 23.16
C TYR A 749 -9.52 22.63 24.37
N LEU A 750 -9.06 23.86 24.16
CA LEU A 750 -9.20 24.99 25.06
C LEU A 750 -10.06 26.07 24.39
N ALA A 751 -10.72 26.91 25.17
CA ALA A 751 -11.34 28.13 24.66
C ALA A 751 -11.01 29.32 25.56
N GLY A 752 -11.11 30.52 25.00
CA GLY A 752 -10.74 31.73 25.71
C GLY A 752 -10.99 32.99 24.91
N LYS A 753 -10.43 34.09 25.39
CA LYS A 753 -10.61 35.44 24.82
C LYS A 753 -9.26 36.09 24.53
N ARG A 754 -9.20 36.84 23.42
CA ARG A 754 -8.04 37.68 23.10
C ARG A 754 -7.76 38.65 24.26
N THR A 755 -6.49 38.86 24.55
CA THR A 755 -6.05 39.77 25.63
C THR A 755 -4.74 40.45 25.26
N ASP A 756 -4.56 41.69 25.74
CA ASP A 756 -3.29 42.41 25.67
C ASP A 756 -2.33 42.02 26.80
N GLU A 757 -2.79 41.19 27.76
CA GLU A 757 -1.90 40.55 28.74
C GLU A 757 -0.82 39.74 28.01
N VAL A 758 0.44 39.91 28.43
CA VAL A 758 1.57 39.17 27.83
C VAL A 758 1.50 37.71 28.28
N ALA A 759 1.57 36.77 27.32
CA ALA A 759 1.75 35.36 27.64
C ALA A 759 3.08 35.15 28.37
N ILE A 760 3.02 34.75 29.64
CA ILE A 760 4.20 34.46 30.46
C ILE A 760 4.65 33.03 30.13
N SER A 761 5.91 32.86 29.73
CA SER A 761 6.54 31.53 29.61
C SER A 761 6.67 30.90 30.99
N LEU A 762 6.53 29.57 31.07
CA LEU A 762 6.46 28.83 32.33
C LEU A 762 7.83 28.57 32.95
#